data_AF-A0A968Q2I0-F1
#
_entry.id   AF-A0A968Q2I0-F1
#
_cell.length_a   1.000
_cell.length_b   1.000
_cell.length_c   1.000
_cell.angle_alpha   90.00
_cell.angle_beta   90.00
_cell.angle_gamma   90.00
#
_symmetry.space_group_name_H-M   'P 1'
#
loop_
_entity.id
_entity.type
_entity.pdbx_description
1 polymer ?
#
loop_
_entity_poly.entity_id
_entity_poly.type
_entity_poly.pdbx_seq_one_letter_code
_entity_poly.pdbx_strand_id
1 'polypeptide(L)'
;MARQIPIPVTELLDLPVALKGVSSALAPLYDRVRLSIPGSETGDLPISDAEREAINAWFDSIGNWLGGGLPPTSVPPRPEVLRNAVDFDPNQQRLTLQLASLSQQETSLAGMEGLGFVVPEQPLRAIASLVGSTVTVSLSLDLALRLRGTTFEPMRAVTGGYEPDPNRTHTDIALPQVTVVVASDGSVTFPNPLNVQLPQPVRLVAAQNLLIEAARLFLDLASEAKFLAIRWESTQLGTWLGQVAPNFSAEGGSGAAAITLRLGLGDPIESVRLDWEFTDSRQNYRLPGIAIATPAQSRFTVLLKAEADSSTLNRFLFILTLPAAGDPEAPGEQLLTAASSFAWAEEPGAGDAPIERELQNNSDPNAEAEADPLFKVDFIPTREVSLALLDWTLTRPGLPAFLRQVEGGLPALDFDDEDSLRQGAELALGSLRADDWQVNPDFNTSAFDFPFLRNDQRDQRIQLNLGSPQVLLAETRIGLEAAAQVRIGSLLLNSQFDINFNWETFAITIDHGEGLRLLSAEEDIIPDKQYLGLTWRFKGAPALDDDGEPILGPDGSQRYHHLTLVTKDYNYQVVQAPGASIEIDYNAASEDPITFIVSNLAITDTGITLTAEVSDRPAKLNGLDTRFRFHGSRLEIVDNEIKDFTLAGSGPLPPDLVGEAIADIALQFSQRDGALTLVAGAANLRGNQLLKCQGTRFEFAIDALGLKFVNDGKFHLYFTLTGSAQFLPLPTDSPNGPWPC
;
A
#
# COMPACT_ATOMS: atom_id res chain seq x y z
N MET A 1 0.85 35.31 -61.32
CA MET A 1 2.03 34.48 -61.65
C MET A 1 2.42 33.76 -60.36
N ALA A 2 1.83 32.61 -60.03
CA ALA A 2 2.03 31.29 -60.63
C ALA A 2 3.49 30.79 -60.52
N ARG A 3 3.73 29.88 -59.57
CA ARG A 3 4.48 28.64 -59.79
C ARG A 3 4.23 27.64 -58.65
N GLN A 4 3.40 26.65 -58.97
CA GLN A 4 3.36 25.31 -58.35
C GLN A 4 4.68 24.57 -58.59
N ILE A 5 5.14 23.77 -57.61
CA ILE A 5 5.81 22.46 -57.78
C ILE A 5 5.44 21.60 -56.53
N PRO A 6 5.18 20.28 -56.66
CA PRO A 6 4.30 19.52 -55.76
C PRO A 6 5.01 18.79 -54.61
N ILE A 7 4.20 18.48 -53.60
CA ILE A 7 4.43 17.56 -52.48
C ILE A 7 4.33 16.11 -52.99
N PRO A 8 5.25 15.18 -52.66
CA PRO A 8 5.01 13.75 -52.83
C PRO A 8 4.19 13.23 -51.64
N VAL A 9 2.92 12.93 -51.87
CA VAL A 9 2.08 12.17 -50.94
C VAL A 9 2.39 10.69 -51.14
N THR A 10 3.28 10.16 -50.32
CA THR A 10 3.53 8.72 -50.18
C THR A 10 3.47 8.29 -48.72
N GLU A 11 2.58 8.88 -47.93
CA GLU A 11 2.28 8.49 -46.56
C GLU A 11 0.80 8.79 -46.31
N LEU A 12 -0.07 7.83 -46.59
CA LEU A 12 -1.49 7.80 -46.17
C LEU A 12 -2.05 6.40 -46.48
N LEU A 13 -1.49 5.39 -45.82
CA LEU A 13 -2.03 4.03 -45.81
C LEU A 13 -1.79 3.42 -44.42
N ASP A 14 -2.41 4.03 -43.42
CA ASP A 14 -2.76 3.34 -42.18
C ASP A 14 -4.27 3.51 -41.99
N LEU A 15 -5.02 2.56 -42.56
CA LEU A 15 -6.45 2.37 -42.30
C LEU A 15 -6.60 1.63 -40.95
N PRO A 16 -7.58 1.98 -40.10
CA PRO A 16 -7.78 1.32 -38.82
C PRO A 16 -8.13 -0.17 -39.01
N VAL A 17 -7.51 -1.02 -38.17
CA VAL A 17 -7.51 -2.50 -38.25
C VAL A 17 -8.91 -3.14 -38.25
N ALA A 18 -9.93 -2.46 -37.71
CA ALA A 18 -11.33 -2.90 -37.78
C ALA A 18 -11.85 -3.08 -39.23
N LEU A 19 -11.26 -2.35 -40.20
CA LEU A 19 -11.59 -2.49 -41.63
C LEU A 19 -10.99 -3.75 -42.26
N LYS A 20 -9.87 -4.28 -41.76
CA LYS A 20 -9.27 -5.51 -42.30
C LYS A 20 -10.17 -6.72 -42.09
N GLY A 21 -10.88 -6.81 -40.96
CA GLY A 21 -11.80 -7.92 -40.70
C GLY A 21 -12.99 -7.93 -41.66
N VAL A 22 -13.74 -6.81 -41.74
CA VAL A 22 -14.93 -6.72 -42.59
C VAL A 22 -14.57 -6.70 -44.09
N SER A 23 -13.47 -6.03 -44.49
CA SER A 23 -13.01 -6.10 -45.89
C SER A 23 -12.45 -7.48 -46.25
N SER A 24 -11.83 -8.21 -45.31
CA SER A 24 -11.42 -9.61 -45.53
C SER A 24 -12.59 -10.60 -45.60
N ALA A 25 -13.69 -10.34 -44.90
CA ALA A 25 -14.93 -11.14 -44.99
C ALA A 25 -15.61 -10.98 -46.36
N LEU A 26 -15.42 -9.81 -46.98
CA LEU A 26 -15.95 -9.47 -48.30
C LEU A 26 -14.96 -9.77 -49.43
N ALA A 27 -13.66 -9.89 -49.13
CA ALA A 27 -12.61 -10.25 -50.08
C ALA A 27 -12.87 -11.57 -50.84
N PRO A 28 -13.46 -12.65 -50.28
CA PRO A 28 -13.78 -13.84 -51.07
C PRO A 28 -14.96 -13.67 -52.04
N LEU A 29 -15.76 -12.60 -51.96
CA LEU A 29 -16.71 -12.25 -53.06
C LEU A 29 -15.96 -11.84 -54.34
N TYR A 30 -14.69 -11.45 -54.22
CA TYR A 30 -13.81 -11.01 -55.31
C TYR A 30 -13.51 -12.10 -56.34
N ASP A 31 -13.38 -13.36 -55.92
CA ASP A 31 -12.86 -14.42 -56.80
C ASP A 31 -13.85 -14.88 -57.88
N ARG A 32 -15.11 -14.44 -57.84
CA ARG A 32 -16.18 -14.99 -58.70
C ARG A 32 -17.13 -13.99 -59.35
N VAL A 33 -17.00 -12.69 -59.11
CA VAL A 33 -17.83 -11.68 -59.78
C VAL A 33 -17.08 -11.04 -60.94
N ARG A 34 -17.18 -11.64 -62.14
CA ARG A 34 -16.93 -10.90 -63.40
C ARG A 34 -18.25 -10.29 -63.87
N LEU A 35 -18.43 -8.99 -63.68
CA LEU A 35 -19.39 -8.21 -64.45
C LEU A 35 -18.74 -7.82 -65.79
N SER A 36 -19.01 -8.62 -66.83
CA SER A 36 -18.83 -8.15 -68.21
C SER A 36 -20.07 -7.37 -68.59
N ILE A 37 -19.95 -6.06 -68.84
CA ILE A 37 -21.00 -5.25 -69.47
C ILE A 37 -20.97 -5.59 -70.97
N PRO A 38 -21.97 -6.29 -71.55
CA PRO A 38 -21.98 -6.55 -72.97
C PRO A 38 -22.60 -5.36 -73.70
N GLY A 39 -21.81 -4.71 -74.57
CA GLY A 39 -22.32 -3.79 -75.60
C GLY A 39 -22.24 -2.31 -75.25
N SER A 40 -21.02 -1.73 -75.31
CA SER A 40 -20.81 -0.28 -75.39
C SER A 40 -20.95 0.26 -76.82
N GLU A 41 -21.91 -0.25 -77.59
CA GLU A 41 -22.32 0.42 -78.82
C GLU A 41 -23.83 0.59 -78.80
N THR A 42 -24.22 1.84 -78.52
CA THR A 42 -25.53 2.46 -78.78
C THR A 42 -26.74 1.93 -78.00
N GLY A 43 -27.14 2.70 -77.00
CA GLY A 43 -28.43 2.62 -76.33
C GLY A 43 -28.50 3.66 -75.21
N ASP A 44 -29.05 4.84 -75.51
CA ASP A 44 -29.19 5.97 -74.60
C ASP A 44 -29.98 5.62 -73.34
N LEU A 45 -29.28 5.47 -72.21
CA LEU A 45 -29.82 5.75 -70.89
C LEU A 45 -29.65 7.26 -70.65
N PRO A 46 -30.66 7.98 -70.12
CA PRO A 46 -30.57 9.41 -69.86
C PRO A 46 -29.81 9.63 -68.54
N ILE A 47 -28.53 9.27 -68.54
CA ILE A 47 -27.60 9.57 -67.46
C ILE A 47 -26.58 10.56 -68.01
N SER A 48 -26.41 11.67 -67.30
CA SER A 48 -25.43 12.69 -67.64
C SER A 48 -24.01 12.11 -67.64
N ASP A 49 -23.08 12.73 -68.38
CA ASP A 49 -21.68 12.31 -68.38
C ASP A 49 -21.07 12.30 -66.97
N ALA A 50 -21.53 13.21 -66.10
CA ALA A 50 -21.16 13.26 -64.69
C ALA A 50 -21.70 12.05 -63.89
N GLU A 51 -22.94 11.60 -64.14
CA GLU A 51 -23.49 10.39 -63.52
C GLU A 51 -22.78 9.13 -64.02
N ARG A 52 -22.43 9.09 -65.32
CA ARG A 52 -21.66 7.98 -65.91
C ARG A 52 -20.24 7.92 -65.33
N GLU A 53 -19.60 9.07 -65.17
CA GLU A 53 -18.27 9.19 -64.55
C GLU A 53 -18.33 8.85 -63.04
N ALA A 54 -19.38 9.24 -62.33
CA ALA A 54 -19.61 8.87 -60.93
C ALA A 54 -19.88 7.36 -60.76
N ILE A 55 -20.64 6.73 -61.66
CA ILE A 55 -20.87 5.27 -61.65
C ILE A 55 -19.57 4.52 -61.93
N ASN A 56 -18.77 4.96 -62.90
CA ASN A 56 -17.48 4.33 -63.21
C ASN A 56 -16.47 4.53 -62.07
N ALA A 57 -16.38 5.75 -61.51
CA ALA A 57 -15.55 6.04 -60.34
C ALA A 57 -15.99 5.24 -59.11
N TRP A 58 -17.30 4.96 -58.95
CA TRP A 58 -17.82 4.08 -57.92
C TRP A 58 -17.41 2.61 -58.14
N PHE A 59 -17.48 2.09 -59.37
CA PHE A 59 -16.98 0.74 -59.69
C PHE A 59 -15.47 0.62 -59.46
N ASP A 60 -14.69 1.63 -59.83
CA ASP A 60 -13.25 1.69 -59.59
C ASP A 60 -12.92 1.83 -58.10
N SER A 61 -13.70 2.62 -57.36
CA SER A 61 -13.58 2.76 -55.90
C SER A 61 -13.91 1.45 -55.18
N ILE A 62 -14.91 0.70 -55.63
CA ILE A 62 -15.20 -0.65 -55.11
C ILE A 62 -14.07 -1.61 -55.43
N GLY A 63 -13.54 -1.59 -56.67
CA GLY A 63 -12.40 -2.41 -57.07
C GLY A 63 -11.14 -2.13 -56.23
N ASN A 64 -10.92 -0.87 -55.85
CA ASN A 64 -9.82 -0.45 -54.98
C ASN A 64 -10.10 -0.73 -53.48
N TRP A 65 -11.33 -0.58 -53.01
CA TRP A 65 -11.77 -0.90 -51.64
C TRP A 65 -11.69 -2.40 -51.33
N LEU A 66 -11.85 -3.25 -52.35
CA LEU A 66 -11.78 -4.72 -52.25
C LEU A 66 -10.35 -5.29 -52.40
N GLY A 67 -9.30 -4.46 -52.48
CA GLY A 67 -7.89 -4.88 -52.43
C GLY A 67 -7.39 -5.58 -53.70
N GLY A 68 -6.80 -4.83 -54.63
CA GLY A 68 -6.42 -5.32 -55.96
C GLY A 68 -5.24 -6.30 -56.06
N GLY A 69 -5.28 -7.13 -57.12
CA GLY A 69 -4.15 -7.88 -57.69
C GLY A 69 -4.49 -9.30 -58.17
N LEU A 70 -4.94 -9.48 -59.43
CA LEU A 70 -5.19 -10.80 -60.02
C LEU A 70 -3.88 -11.48 -60.51
N PRO A 71 -3.63 -12.79 -60.26
CA PRO A 71 -2.80 -13.60 -61.14
C PRO A 71 -3.61 -13.99 -62.40
N PRO A 72 -2.96 -14.24 -63.54
CA PRO A 72 -3.67 -14.55 -64.78
C PRO A 72 -4.27 -15.97 -64.71
N THR A 73 -5.60 -16.09 -64.59
CA THR A 73 -6.31 -17.37 -64.73
C THR A 73 -7.09 -17.42 -66.05
N SER A 74 -7.03 -18.58 -66.70
CA SER A 74 -7.31 -18.83 -68.12
C SER A 74 -8.72 -19.37 -68.42
N VAL A 75 -9.73 -19.10 -67.59
CA VAL A 75 -11.12 -19.54 -67.88
C VAL A 75 -12.13 -18.45 -67.52
N PRO A 76 -12.91 -17.91 -68.48
CA PRO A 76 -13.99 -16.99 -68.16
C PRO A 76 -15.21 -17.75 -67.60
N PRO A 77 -15.88 -17.25 -66.55
CA PRO A 77 -17.17 -17.77 -66.11
C PRO A 77 -18.26 -17.48 -67.16
N ARG A 78 -19.28 -18.35 -67.20
CA ARG A 78 -20.39 -18.25 -68.17
C ARG A 78 -21.29 -17.04 -67.88
N PRO A 79 -21.79 -16.30 -68.89
CA PRO A 79 -22.45 -15.00 -68.69
C PRO A 79 -23.93 -15.04 -68.24
N GLU A 80 -24.52 -16.21 -68.04
CA GLU A 80 -25.99 -16.33 -67.93
C GLU A 80 -26.57 -16.12 -66.52
N VAL A 81 -25.75 -15.96 -65.47
CA VAL A 81 -26.25 -15.85 -64.08
C VAL A 81 -26.44 -14.39 -63.60
N LEU A 82 -25.90 -13.39 -64.31
CA LEU A 82 -25.85 -12.00 -63.80
C LEU A 82 -26.93 -11.04 -64.34
N ARG A 83 -27.77 -11.45 -65.30
CA ARG A 83 -28.77 -10.53 -65.90
C ARG A 83 -29.94 -10.16 -64.99
N ASN A 84 -30.17 -10.87 -63.89
CA ASN A 84 -31.28 -10.63 -62.96
C ASN A 84 -30.84 -10.01 -61.61
N ALA A 85 -29.56 -9.68 -61.43
CA ALA A 85 -28.99 -9.34 -60.12
C ALA A 85 -28.87 -7.83 -59.85
N VAL A 86 -29.19 -6.97 -60.83
CA VAL A 86 -28.97 -5.52 -60.78
C VAL A 86 -30.23 -4.78 -61.20
N ASP A 87 -30.78 -3.97 -60.31
CA ASP A 87 -31.94 -3.11 -60.56
C ASP A 87 -31.57 -1.65 -60.25
N PHE A 88 -31.65 -0.78 -61.26
CA PHE A 88 -31.29 0.63 -61.13
C PHE A 88 -32.54 1.51 -61.28
N ASP A 89 -32.86 2.27 -60.24
CA ASP A 89 -33.89 3.30 -60.26
C ASP A 89 -33.24 4.68 -60.45
N PRO A 90 -33.25 5.24 -61.68
CA PRO A 90 -32.66 6.54 -61.96
C PRO A 90 -33.38 7.69 -61.24
N ASN A 91 -34.67 7.56 -60.91
CA ASN A 91 -35.42 8.62 -60.24
C ASN A 91 -35.05 8.74 -58.76
N GLN A 92 -34.52 7.67 -58.18
CA GLN A 92 -34.05 7.62 -56.79
C GLN A 92 -32.52 7.63 -56.67
N GLN A 93 -31.79 7.67 -57.80
CA GLN A 93 -30.34 7.49 -57.87
C GLN A 93 -29.88 6.26 -57.05
N ARG A 94 -30.63 5.16 -57.18
CA ARG A 94 -30.49 3.96 -56.35
C ARG A 94 -30.20 2.74 -57.22
N LEU A 95 -29.14 2.02 -56.88
CA LEU A 95 -28.75 0.76 -57.48
C LEU A 95 -28.92 -0.37 -56.46
N THR A 96 -29.78 -1.34 -56.74
CA THR A 96 -29.94 -2.55 -55.92
C THR A 96 -29.19 -3.71 -56.56
N LEU A 97 -28.32 -4.35 -55.79
CA LEU A 97 -27.59 -5.56 -56.16
C LEU A 97 -28.03 -6.73 -55.28
N GLN A 98 -28.29 -7.88 -55.88
CA GLN A 98 -28.36 -9.16 -55.15
C GLN A 98 -27.03 -9.89 -55.28
N LEU A 99 -26.33 -10.07 -54.16
CA LEU A 99 -25.04 -10.74 -54.08
C LEU A 99 -25.26 -12.11 -53.43
N ALA A 100 -24.97 -13.20 -54.12
CA ALA A 100 -25.00 -14.52 -53.49
C ALA A 100 -23.69 -14.75 -52.70
N SER A 101 -23.76 -14.99 -51.40
CA SER A 101 -22.63 -15.54 -50.66
C SER A 101 -22.47 -17.02 -51.04
N LEU A 102 -21.26 -17.42 -51.45
CA LEU A 102 -20.95 -18.79 -51.89
C LEU A 102 -20.33 -19.65 -50.79
N SER A 103 -19.97 -19.07 -49.65
CA SER A 103 -19.48 -19.78 -48.46
C SER A 103 -19.69 -18.97 -47.19
N GLN A 104 -19.85 -19.63 -46.06
CA GLN A 104 -19.89 -18.98 -44.75
C GLN A 104 -18.56 -18.25 -44.50
N GLN A 105 -18.64 -16.97 -44.12
CA GLN A 105 -17.46 -16.16 -43.78
C GLN A 105 -17.48 -15.82 -42.30
N GLU A 106 -16.35 -15.98 -41.63
CA GLU A 106 -16.18 -15.66 -40.21
C GLU A 106 -15.08 -14.61 -40.04
N THR A 107 -15.32 -13.63 -39.17
CA THR A 107 -14.36 -12.58 -38.84
C THR A 107 -14.32 -12.39 -37.34
N SER A 108 -13.15 -12.63 -36.74
CA SER A 108 -12.93 -12.34 -35.32
C SER A 108 -13.07 -10.84 -35.05
N LEU A 109 -13.68 -10.51 -33.90
CA LEU A 109 -13.63 -9.16 -33.38
C LEU A 109 -12.21 -8.85 -32.89
N ALA A 110 -11.73 -7.63 -33.18
CA ALA A 110 -10.41 -7.19 -32.73
C ALA A 110 -10.31 -7.32 -31.19
N GLY A 111 -9.18 -7.84 -30.71
CA GLY A 111 -8.97 -8.10 -29.29
C GLY A 111 -9.77 -9.26 -28.68
N MET A 112 -10.62 -9.97 -29.44
CA MET A 112 -11.48 -11.04 -28.93
C MET A 112 -11.39 -12.32 -29.77
N GLU A 113 -10.38 -13.16 -29.51
CA GLU A 113 -10.18 -14.42 -30.26
C GLU A 113 -11.35 -15.42 -30.15
N GLY A 114 -12.21 -15.27 -29.14
CA GLY A 114 -13.39 -16.11 -28.89
C GLY A 114 -14.69 -15.63 -29.50
N LEU A 115 -14.71 -14.47 -30.17
CA LEU A 115 -15.92 -13.80 -30.63
C LEU A 115 -15.76 -13.30 -32.08
N GLY A 116 -16.74 -13.57 -32.94
CA GLY A 116 -16.66 -13.17 -34.34
C GLY A 116 -18.01 -13.00 -35.02
N PHE A 117 -18.04 -12.21 -36.09
CA PHE A 117 -19.20 -12.14 -36.97
C PHE A 117 -19.15 -13.24 -38.01
N VAL A 118 -20.32 -13.79 -38.29
CA VAL A 118 -20.52 -14.81 -39.29
C VAL A 118 -21.55 -14.32 -40.31
N VAL A 119 -21.16 -14.34 -41.57
CA VAL A 119 -22.08 -14.15 -42.69
C VAL A 119 -22.53 -15.54 -43.17
N PRO A 120 -23.78 -15.95 -42.93
CA PRO A 120 -24.33 -17.21 -43.42
C PRO A 120 -24.35 -17.27 -44.95
N GLU A 121 -24.43 -18.50 -45.47
CA GLU A 121 -24.57 -18.78 -46.91
C GLU A 121 -25.98 -18.41 -47.40
N GLN A 122 -26.25 -17.12 -47.59
CA GLN A 122 -27.52 -16.61 -48.10
C GLN A 122 -27.30 -15.49 -49.14
N PRO A 123 -28.27 -15.25 -50.04
CA PRO A 123 -28.24 -14.11 -50.93
C PRO A 123 -28.37 -12.80 -50.14
N LEU A 124 -27.32 -12.00 -50.18
CA LEU A 124 -27.23 -10.67 -49.61
C LEU A 124 -27.91 -9.65 -50.53
N ARG A 125 -28.59 -8.67 -49.94
CA ARG A 125 -29.14 -7.54 -50.70
C ARG A 125 -28.30 -6.30 -50.40
N ALA A 126 -27.59 -5.80 -51.41
CA ALA A 126 -26.91 -4.52 -51.35
C ALA A 126 -27.75 -3.45 -52.04
N ILE A 127 -27.84 -2.28 -51.44
CA ILE A 127 -28.50 -1.11 -52.01
C ILE A 127 -27.46 0.01 -51.98
N ALA A 128 -26.87 0.31 -53.13
CA ALA A 128 -26.08 1.52 -53.29
C ALA A 128 -27.02 2.69 -53.59
N SER A 129 -26.89 3.77 -52.84
CA SER A 129 -27.64 5.01 -53.04
C SER A 129 -26.65 6.17 -53.17
N LEU A 130 -26.84 7.00 -54.18
CA LEU A 130 -26.08 8.24 -54.34
C LEU A 130 -26.87 9.38 -53.67
N VAL A 131 -26.27 10.06 -52.71
CA VAL A 131 -26.86 11.25 -52.07
C VAL A 131 -25.87 12.40 -52.24
N GLY A 132 -26.13 13.28 -53.21
CA GLY A 132 -25.18 14.33 -53.59
C GLY A 132 -23.92 13.76 -54.26
N SER A 133 -22.74 14.07 -53.72
CA SER A 133 -21.46 13.50 -54.17
C SER A 133 -21.01 12.26 -53.38
N THR A 134 -21.81 11.83 -52.40
CA THR A 134 -21.47 10.73 -51.50
C THR A 134 -22.21 9.48 -51.95
N VAL A 135 -21.45 8.40 -52.19
CA VAL A 135 -22.04 7.08 -52.40
C VAL A 135 -22.17 6.39 -51.04
N THR A 136 -23.36 5.93 -50.73
CA THR A 136 -23.64 5.09 -49.56
C THR A 136 -24.06 3.71 -50.03
N VAL A 137 -23.39 2.66 -49.57
CA VAL A 137 -23.82 1.28 -49.83
C VAL A 137 -24.43 0.73 -48.56
N SER A 138 -25.75 0.51 -48.60
CA SER A 138 -26.52 -0.14 -47.55
C SER A 138 -26.61 -1.63 -47.83
N LEU A 139 -25.90 -2.45 -47.06
CA LEU A 139 -25.97 -3.90 -47.13
C LEU A 139 -26.97 -4.39 -46.09
N SER A 140 -28.03 -5.10 -46.53
CA SER A 140 -28.90 -5.85 -45.63
C SER A 140 -28.40 -7.28 -45.55
N LEU A 141 -27.75 -7.60 -44.44
CA LEU A 141 -27.13 -8.89 -44.17
C LEU A 141 -27.86 -9.58 -43.03
N ASP A 142 -28.17 -10.86 -43.18
CA ASP A 142 -28.39 -11.72 -42.02
C ASP A 142 -27.01 -11.99 -41.44
N LEU A 143 -26.73 -11.53 -40.23
CA LEU A 143 -25.46 -11.76 -39.56
C LEU A 143 -25.71 -12.68 -38.36
N ALA A 144 -24.70 -13.46 -37.98
CA ALA A 144 -24.69 -14.13 -36.69
C ALA A 144 -23.46 -13.68 -35.89
N LEU A 145 -23.62 -13.51 -34.58
CA LEU A 145 -22.51 -13.37 -33.65
C LEU A 145 -22.12 -14.76 -33.16
N ARG A 146 -20.93 -15.22 -33.53
CA ARG A 146 -20.39 -16.51 -33.15
C ARG A 146 -19.56 -16.39 -31.88
N LEU A 147 -19.95 -17.16 -30.87
CA LEU A 147 -19.16 -17.45 -29.68
C LEU A 147 -18.42 -18.78 -29.91
N ARG A 148 -17.09 -18.76 -29.96
CA ARG A 148 -16.28 -19.96 -30.26
C ARG A 148 -16.21 -20.90 -29.06
N GLY A 149 -16.27 -22.21 -29.31
CA GLY A 149 -16.21 -23.26 -28.29
C GLY A 149 -14.94 -23.30 -27.43
N THR A 150 -13.85 -22.68 -27.88
CA THR A 150 -12.61 -22.53 -27.10
C THR A 150 -12.78 -21.56 -25.92
N THR A 151 -13.78 -20.68 -25.99
CA THR A 151 -14.08 -19.67 -24.97
C THR A 151 -15.45 -19.93 -24.34
N PHE A 152 -16.46 -20.16 -25.17
CA PHE A 152 -17.85 -20.44 -24.79
C PHE A 152 -18.28 -21.78 -25.36
N GLU A 153 -18.17 -22.83 -24.56
CA GLU A 153 -18.58 -24.18 -24.93
C GLU A 153 -20.10 -24.28 -24.93
N PRO A 154 -20.74 -24.65 -26.06
CA PRO A 154 -22.17 -24.87 -26.11
C PRO A 154 -22.60 -25.98 -25.16
N MET A 155 -23.65 -25.74 -24.37
CA MET A 155 -24.17 -26.72 -23.43
C MET A 155 -25.59 -27.14 -23.84
N ARG A 156 -25.92 -28.40 -23.61
CA ARG A 156 -27.28 -28.93 -23.77
C ARG A 156 -27.83 -29.36 -22.42
N ALA A 157 -29.13 -29.13 -22.23
CA ALA A 157 -29.84 -29.63 -21.05
C ALA A 157 -29.95 -31.16 -21.10
N VAL A 158 -29.68 -31.81 -19.98
CA VAL A 158 -29.86 -33.26 -19.76
C VAL A 158 -30.57 -33.50 -18.44
N THR A 159 -31.06 -34.73 -18.22
CA THR A 159 -31.69 -35.10 -16.95
C THR A 159 -30.69 -34.92 -15.80
N GLY A 160 -30.90 -33.90 -14.97
CA GLY A 160 -30.05 -33.61 -13.81
C GLY A 160 -28.98 -32.53 -14.02
N GLY A 161 -28.98 -31.80 -15.14
CA GLY A 161 -28.08 -30.64 -15.31
C GLY A 161 -27.78 -30.31 -16.77
N TYR A 162 -26.53 -29.91 -17.04
CA TYR A 162 -26.04 -29.53 -18.35
C TYR A 162 -24.75 -30.27 -18.69
N GLU A 163 -24.57 -30.64 -19.95
CA GLU A 163 -23.33 -31.22 -20.49
C GLU A 163 -22.94 -30.51 -21.80
N PRO A 164 -21.66 -30.56 -22.20
CA PRO A 164 -21.24 -30.04 -23.50
C PRO A 164 -22.05 -30.66 -24.65
N ASP A 165 -22.51 -29.86 -25.60
CA ASP A 165 -23.19 -30.36 -26.78
C ASP A 165 -22.16 -30.92 -27.78
N PRO A 166 -22.04 -32.26 -27.96
CA PRO A 166 -21.05 -32.84 -28.84
C PRO A 166 -21.28 -32.49 -30.32
N ASN A 167 -22.46 -31.97 -30.67
CA ASN A 167 -22.81 -31.62 -32.04
C ASN A 167 -22.56 -30.15 -32.36
N ARG A 168 -22.14 -29.33 -31.39
CA ARG A 168 -21.91 -27.90 -31.57
C ARG A 168 -20.53 -27.52 -31.06
N THR A 169 -19.70 -26.96 -31.94
CA THR A 169 -18.37 -26.45 -31.58
C THR A 169 -18.38 -24.95 -31.27
N HIS A 170 -19.53 -24.28 -31.43
CA HIS A 170 -19.72 -22.85 -31.24
C HIS A 170 -21.21 -22.53 -31.03
N THR A 171 -21.50 -21.32 -30.57
CA THR A 171 -22.87 -20.78 -30.45
C THR A 171 -23.02 -19.60 -31.40
N ASP A 172 -23.91 -19.73 -32.38
CA ASP A 172 -24.27 -18.65 -33.30
C ASP A 172 -25.54 -17.95 -32.82
N ILE A 173 -25.43 -16.65 -32.54
CA ILE A 173 -26.55 -15.79 -32.17
C ILE A 173 -27.00 -15.05 -33.41
N ALA A 174 -28.16 -15.41 -33.96
CA ALA A 174 -28.72 -14.71 -35.12
C ALA A 174 -28.98 -13.25 -34.77
N LEU A 175 -28.45 -12.33 -35.57
CA LEU A 175 -28.66 -10.90 -35.44
C LEU A 175 -29.86 -10.51 -36.32
N PRO A 176 -30.74 -9.61 -35.86
CA PRO A 176 -31.77 -9.05 -36.73
C PRO A 176 -31.11 -8.35 -37.92
N GLN A 177 -31.79 -8.34 -39.07
CA GLN A 177 -31.25 -7.86 -40.35
C GLN A 177 -30.51 -6.52 -40.17
N VAL A 178 -29.18 -6.57 -40.28
CA VAL A 178 -28.33 -5.41 -40.01
C VAL A 178 -28.18 -4.65 -41.31
N THR A 179 -28.47 -3.35 -41.28
CA THR A 179 -28.14 -2.46 -42.40
C THR A 179 -26.74 -1.91 -42.15
N VAL A 180 -25.76 -2.31 -42.94
CA VAL A 180 -24.41 -1.76 -42.86
C VAL A 180 -24.29 -0.64 -43.89
N VAL A 181 -23.99 0.59 -43.48
CA VAL A 181 -23.79 1.70 -44.40
C VAL A 181 -22.29 1.91 -44.58
N VAL A 182 -21.81 1.75 -45.81
CA VAL A 182 -20.43 2.06 -46.20
C VAL A 182 -20.44 3.39 -46.96
N ALA A 183 -19.75 4.40 -46.42
CA ALA A 183 -19.61 5.70 -47.07
C ALA A 183 -18.41 5.70 -48.04
N SER A 184 -18.36 6.72 -48.92
CA SER A 184 -17.34 6.85 -49.96
C SER A 184 -15.91 7.09 -49.43
N ASP A 185 -15.75 7.47 -48.16
CA ASP A 185 -14.47 7.56 -47.47
C ASP A 185 -14.03 6.21 -46.87
N GLY A 186 -14.81 5.16 -47.07
CA GLY A 186 -14.56 3.82 -46.54
C GLY A 186 -15.04 3.61 -45.10
N SER A 187 -15.65 4.62 -44.46
CA SER A 187 -16.24 4.45 -43.13
C SER A 187 -17.45 3.52 -43.19
N VAL A 188 -17.54 2.62 -42.21
CA VAL A 188 -18.62 1.65 -42.08
C VAL A 188 -19.38 2.00 -40.81
N THR A 189 -20.65 2.35 -40.95
CA THR A 189 -21.52 2.69 -39.83
C THR A 189 -22.62 1.64 -39.70
N PHE A 190 -22.82 1.18 -38.47
CA PHE A 190 -23.98 0.38 -38.07
C PHE A 190 -25.00 1.37 -37.49
N PRO A 191 -26.21 1.50 -38.05
CA PRO A 191 -27.12 2.57 -37.68
C PRO A 191 -27.85 2.31 -36.36
N ASN A 192 -27.97 1.05 -35.93
CA ASN A 192 -28.72 0.69 -34.73
C ASN A 192 -27.92 -0.29 -33.86
N PRO A 193 -27.99 -0.17 -32.52
CA PRO A 193 -27.48 -1.19 -31.61
C PRO A 193 -28.31 -2.47 -31.72
N LEU A 194 -27.72 -3.60 -31.30
CA LEU A 194 -28.33 -4.92 -31.41
C LEU A 194 -28.59 -5.49 -30.03
N ASN A 195 -29.85 -5.86 -29.75
CA ASN A 195 -30.26 -6.54 -28.52
C ASN A 195 -30.75 -7.96 -28.86
N VAL A 196 -30.04 -8.98 -28.36
CA VAL A 196 -30.29 -10.39 -28.67
C VAL A 196 -30.17 -11.26 -27.41
N GLN A 197 -30.86 -12.40 -27.40
CA GLN A 197 -30.75 -13.38 -26.32
C GLN A 197 -29.84 -14.54 -26.73
N LEU A 198 -29.12 -15.11 -25.75
CA LEU A 198 -28.42 -16.37 -25.95
C LEU A 198 -29.43 -17.46 -26.40
N PRO A 199 -29.20 -18.13 -27.54
CA PRO A 199 -30.13 -19.14 -28.04
C PRO A 199 -30.07 -20.44 -27.25
N GLN A 200 -29.03 -20.63 -26.45
CA GLN A 200 -28.79 -21.81 -25.63
C GLN A 200 -27.80 -21.50 -24.50
N PRO A 201 -27.77 -22.34 -23.45
CA PRO A 201 -26.76 -22.27 -22.40
C PRO A 201 -25.34 -22.44 -22.93
N VAL A 202 -24.39 -21.72 -22.34
CA VAL A 202 -22.96 -21.84 -22.65
C VAL A 202 -22.14 -21.95 -21.38
N ARG A 203 -21.03 -22.68 -21.44
CA ARG A 203 -20.03 -22.77 -20.37
C ARG A 203 -18.79 -21.97 -20.74
N LEU A 204 -18.33 -21.10 -19.85
CA LEU A 204 -17.06 -20.40 -20.03
C LEU A 204 -15.89 -21.36 -19.74
N VAL A 205 -15.11 -21.70 -20.77
CA VAL A 205 -14.05 -22.72 -20.68
C VAL A 205 -12.97 -22.33 -19.66
N ALA A 206 -12.59 -21.05 -19.64
CA ALA A 206 -11.56 -20.53 -18.73
C ALA A 206 -11.95 -20.62 -17.24
N ALA A 207 -13.25 -20.59 -16.92
CA ALA A 207 -13.74 -20.67 -15.55
C ALA A 207 -14.15 -22.09 -15.12
N GLN A 208 -13.92 -23.10 -15.98
CA GLN A 208 -14.19 -24.54 -15.87
C GLN A 208 -15.61 -24.99 -15.44
N ASN A 209 -16.46 -24.11 -14.89
CA ASN A 209 -17.78 -24.42 -14.33
C ASN A 209 -18.80 -23.27 -14.43
N LEU A 210 -18.44 -22.10 -14.96
CA LEU A 210 -19.40 -21.00 -15.10
C LEU A 210 -20.37 -21.32 -16.24
N LEU A 211 -21.57 -21.76 -15.87
CA LEU A 211 -22.69 -21.95 -16.76
C LEU A 211 -23.51 -20.66 -16.86
N ILE A 212 -23.72 -20.19 -18.08
CA ILE A 212 -24.64 -19.10 -18.40
C ILE A 212 -25.84 -19.73 -19.08
N GLU A 213 -26.94 -19.90 -18.35
CA GLU A 213 -28.14 -20.54 -18.87
C GLU A 213 -28.89 -19.66 -19.88
N ALA A 214 -28.97 -18.36 -19.58
CA ALA A 214 -29.54 -17.34 -20.44
C ALA A 214 -28.80 -16.02 -20.21
N ALA A 215 -28.63 -15.24 -21.27
CA ALA A 215 -28.12 -13.88 -21.20
C ALA A 215 -28.78 -12.99 -22.25
N ARG A 216 -28.92 -11.70 -21.92
CA ARG A 216 -29.18 -10.62 -22.89
C ARG A 216 -27.83 -10.08 -23.34
N LEU A 217 -27.68 -9.82 -24.63
CA LEU A 217 -26.51 -9.16 -25.19
C LEU A 217 -26.93 -7.85 -25.83
N PHE A 218 -26.12 -6.82 -25.65
CA PHE A 218 -26.25 -5.53 -26.31
C PHE A 218 -24.94 -5.20 -27.01
N LEU A 219 -24.98 -4.97 -28.31
CA LEU A 219 -23.80 -4.66 -29.11
C LEU A 219 -23.98 -3.29 -29.77
N ASP A 220 -23.09 -2.36 -29.44
CA ASP A 220 -23.02 -1.04 -30.05
C ASP A 220 -21.71 -0.91 -30.84
N LEU A 221 -21.87 -0.83 -32.16
CA LEU A 221 -20.80 -0.55 -33.11
C LEU A 221 -20.99 0.81 -33.80
N ALA A 222 -22.06 1.52 -33.44
CA ALA A 222 -22.48 2.77 -34.06
C ALA A 222 -21.78 3.97 -33.42
N SER A 223 -21.60 3.91 -32.09
CA SER A 223 -20.96 4.95 -31.32
C SER A 223 -19.44 4.97 -31.51
N GLU A 224 -18.83 6.10 -31.15
CA GLU A 224 -17.36 6.22 -31.11
C GLU A 224 -16.76 5.21 -30.13
N ALA A 225 -17.39 5.05 -28.96
CA ALA A 225 -17.01 4.10 -27.93
C ALA A 225 -17.72 2.76 -28.15
N LYS A 226 -17.21 1.93 -29.06
CA LYS A 226 -17.78 0.61 -29.38
C LYS A 226 -17.75 -0.30 -28.16
N PHE A 227 -18.82 -1.07 -27.93
CA PHE A 227 -18.85 -1.99 -26.79
C PHE A 227 -19.79 -3.19 -26.99
N LEU A 228 -19.52 -4.26 -26.24
CA LEU A 228 -20.40 -5.41 -26.05
C LEU A 228 -20.80 -5.48 -24.58
N ALA A 229 -22.09 -5.43 -24.27
CA ALA A 229 -22.62 -5.71 -22.95
C ALA A 229 -23.35 -7.06 -22.91
N ILE A 230 -23.25 -7.78 -21.80
CA ILE A 230 -23.85 -9.09 -21.56
C ILE A 230 -24.44 -9.08 -20.15
N ARG A 231 -25.73 -9.39 -20.01
CA ARG A 231 -26.41 -9.49 -18.71
C ARG A 231 -26.97 -10.88 -18.48
N TRP A 232 -26.68 -11.48 -17.34
CA TRP A 232 -27.17 -12.80 -16.92
C TRP A 232 -27.38 -12.86 -15.40
N GLU A 233 -28.00 -13.93 -14.92
CA GLU A 233 -28.14 -14.21 -13.48
C GLU A 233 -27.21 -15.36 -13.07
N SER A 234 -26.59 -15.27 -11.90
CA SER A 234 -25.78 -16.36 -11.36
C SER A 234 -25.83 -16.44 -9.84
N THR A 235 -25.85 -17.66 -9.31
CA THR A 235 -25.66 -17.96 -7.88
C THR A 235 -24.21 -18.33 -7.55
N GLN A 236 -23.34 -18.42 -8.56
CA GLN A 236 -21.95 -18.91 -8.41
C GLN A 236 -20.91 -17.79 -8.50
N LEU A 237 -21.32 -16.52 -8.50
CA LEU A 237 -20.43 -15.39 -8.68
C LEU A 237 -19.30 -15.37 -7.64
N GLY A 238 -19.61 -15.58 -6.36
CA GLY A 238 -18.61 -15.58 -5.28
C GLY A 238 -17.54 -16.66 -5.48
N THR A 239 -17.95 -17.87 -5.91
CA THR A 239 -17.02 -18.96 -6.26
C THR A 239 -16.12 -18.58 -7.42
N TRP A 240 -16.67 -17.93 -8.45
CA TRP A 240 -15.91 -17.50 -9.62
C TRP A 240 -14.92 -16.38 -9.27
N LEU A 241 -15.36 -15.35 -8.55
CA LEU A 241 -14.48 -14.26 -8.09
C LEU A 241 -13.32 -14.81 -7.23
N GLY A 242 -13.61 -15.77 -6.34
CA GLY A 242 -12.59 -16.42 -5.51
C GLY A 242 -11.55 -17.24 -6.29
N GLN A 243 -11.89 -17.77 -7.47
CA GLN A 243 -10.92 -18.46 -8.34
C GLN A 243 -9.99 -17.48 -9.05
N VAL A 244 -10.49 -16.29 -9.41
CA VAL A 244 -9.68 -15.25 -10.05
C VAL A 244 -8.75 -14.59 -9.02
N ALA A 245 -9.29 -14.29 -7.85
CA ALA A 245 -8.54 -13.74 -6.74
C ALA A 245 -9.22 -14.14 -5.41
N PRO A 246 -8.57 -14.98 -4.57
CA PRO A 246 -9.18 -15.56 -3.35
C PRO A 246 -9.80 -14.53 -2.41
N ASN A 247 -9.21 -13.33 -2.36
CA ASN A 247 -9.62 -12.22 -1.51
C ASN A 247 -10.93 -11.53 -1.95
N PHE A 248 -11.47 -11.87 -3.13
CA PHE A 248 -12.72 -11.31 -3.67
C PHE A 248 -13.93 -12.23 -3.51
N SER A 249 -13.77 -13.44 -2.96
CA SER A 249 -14.93 -14.21 -2.52
C SER A 249 -15.47 -13.60 -1.23
N ALA A 250 -16.67 -13.02 -1.30
CA ALA A 250 -17.31 -12.48 -0.11
C ALA A 250 -17.65 -13.59 0.90
N GLU A 251 -17.31 -13.37 2.16
CA GLU A 251 -17.73 -14.23 3.28
C GLU A 251 -19.17 -13.84 3.66
N GLY A 252 -20.20 -14.37 2.98
CA GLY A 252 -21.58 -14.17 3.44
C GLY A 252 -22.77 -14.23 2.47
N GLY A 253 -22.58 -14.39 1.15
CA GLY A 253 -23.70 -14.38 0.20
C GLY A 253 -23.68 -15.52 -0.81
N SER A 254 -24.73 -16.35 -0.84
CA SER A 254 -24.99 -17.34 -1.90
C SER A 254 -26.24 -17.02 -2.74
N GLY A 255 -26.64 -15.74 -2.76
CA GLY A 255 -27.82 -15.27 -3.51
C GLY A 255 -27.60 -15.22 -5.02
N ALA A 256 -28.68 -15.30 -5.78
CA ALA A 256 -28.63 -15.01 -7.21
C ALA A 256 -28.30 -13.51 -7.39
N ALA A 257 -27.23 -13.22 -8.12
CA ALA A 257 -26.85 -11.87 -8.49
C ALA A 257 -27.18 -11.65 -9.98
N ALA A 258 -27.81 -10.51 -10.28
CA ALA A 258 -27.85 -10.02 -11.65
C ALA A 258 -26.45 -9.47 -11.97
N ILE A 259 -25.83 -9.99 -13.02
CA ILE A 259 -24.48 -9.65 -13.44
C ILE A 259 -24.54 -9.01 -14.81
N THR A 260 -23.86 -7.88 -14.96
CA THR A 260 -23.71 -7.20 -16.24
C THR A 260 -22.22 -7.01 -16.55
N LEU A 261 -21.74 -7.62 -17.63
CA LEU A 261 -20.39 -7.42 -18.17
C LEU A 261 -20.47 -6.45 -19.36
N ARG A 262 -19.60 -5.44 -19.41
CA ARG A 262 -19.38 -4.56 -20.55
C ARG A 262 -17.92 -4.62 -20.98
N LEU A 263 -17.70 -4.82 -22.26
CA LEU A 263 -16.39 -4.87 -22.90
C LEU A 263 -16.28 -3.68 -23.85
N GLY A 264 -15.38 -2.74 -23.56
CA GLY A 264 -15.01 -1.66 -24.47
C GLY A 264 -14.12 -2.22 -25.59
N LEU A 265 -14.62 -2.15 -26.83
CA LEU A 265 -14.00 -2.76 -27.99
C LEU A 265 -13.03 -1.79 -28.66
N GLY A 266 -11.74 -2.11 -28.59
CA GLY A 266 -10.65 -1.45 -29.33
C GLY A 266 -9.60 -2.47 -29.79
N ASP A 267 -8.49 -1.99 -30.33
CA ASP A 267 -7.33 -2.84 -30.65
C ASP A 267 -6.10 -2.34 -29.87
N PRO A 268 -5.84 -2.89 -28.65
CA PRO A 268 -6.54 -3.98 -27.95
C PRO A 268 -7.81 -3.54 -27.17
N ILE A 269 -8.46 -4.47 -26.45
CA ILE A 269 -9.60 -4.18 -25.55
C ILE A 269 -9.26 -3.00 -24.63
N GLU A 270 -10.12 -1.99 -24.62
CA GLU A 270 -9.89 -0.73 -23.91
C GLU A 270 -10.32 -0.82 -22.44
N SER A 271 -11.41 -1.53 -22.18
CA SER A 271 -11.94 -1.70 -20.82
C SER A 271 -12.80 -2.95 -20.66
N VAL A 272 -12.83 -3.47 -19.44
CA VAL A 272 -13.71 -4.53 -18.98
C VAL A 272 -14.38 -4.05 -17.70
N ARG A 273 -15.71 -3.92 -17.71
CA ARG A 273 -16.51 -3.52 -16.56
C ARG A 273 -17.48 -4.63 -16.21
N LEU A 274 -17.53 -5.05 -14.95
CA LEU A 274 -18.45 -6.05 -14.44
C LEU A 274 -19.22 -5.46 -13.26
N ASP A 275 -20.53 -5.34 -13.40
CA ASP A 275 -21.43 -4.89 -12.35
C ASP A 275 -22.23 -6.07 -11.79
N TRP A 276 -22.44 -6.10 -10.48
CA TRP A 276 -23.37 -7.04 -9.85
C TRP A 276 -23.95 -6.48 -8.55
N GLU A 277 -25.12 -6.99 -8.18
CA GLU A 277 -25.84 -6.61 -6.96
C GLU A 277 -26.26 -7.87 -6.20
N PHE A 278 -26.15 -7.84 -4.87
CA PHE A 278 -26.74 -8.84 -3.99
C PHE A 278 -27.99 -8.22 -3.34
N THR A 279 -29.10 -8.96 -3.29
CA THR A 279 -30.37 -8.39 -2.84
C THR A 279 -30.60 -8.47 -1.34
N ASP A 280 -29.98 -9.43 -0.63
CA ASP A 280 -30.42 -9.81 0.72
C ASP A 280 -29.30 -10.14 1.72
N SER A 281 -28.03 -9.80 1.43
CA SER A 281 -26.93 -10.15 2.35
C SER A 281 -25.82 -9.12 2.37
N ARG A 282 -25.39 -8.75 3.58
CA ARG A 282 -24.14 -8.00 3.80
C ARG A 282 -22.98 -8.84 3.28
N GLN A 283 -22.05 -8.20 2.57
CA GLN A 283 -20.84 -8.86 2.10
C GLN A 283 -19.65 -8.41 2.91
N ASN A 284 -18.81 -9.36 3.31
CA ASN A 284 -17.51 -9.10 3.92
C ASN A 284 -16.40 -9.46 2.92
N TYR A 285 -15.51 -8.51 2.66
CA TYR A 285 -14.35 -8.68 1.79
C TYR A 285 -13.07 -8.55 2.60
N ARG A 286 -12.10 -9.43 2.33
CA ARG A 286 -10.74 -9.34 2.87
C ARG A 286 -9.80 -8.90 1.76
N LEU A 287 -9.65 -7.59 1.59
CA LEU A 287 -8.68 -7.03 0.66
C LEU A 287 -7.28 -7.01 1.32
N PRO A 288 -6.19 -6.79 0.55
CA PRO A 288 -4.86 -6.71 1.14
C PRO A 288 -4.82 -5.70 2.30
N GLY A 289 -4.52 -6.17 3.52
CA GLY A 289 -4.39 -5.33 4.71
C GLY A 289 -5.68 -4.74 5.28
N ILE A 290 -6.86 -4.97 4.67
CA ILE A 290 -8.12 -4.33 5.08
C ILE A 290 -9.32 -5.28 4.93
N ALA A 291 -10.17 -5.31 5.94
CA ALA A 291 -11.46 -5.97 5.93
C ALA A 291 -12.57 -4.93 5.69
N ILE A 292 -13.45 -5.20 4.74
CA ILE A 292 -14.58 -4.34 4.40
C ILE A 292 -15.88 -5.11 4.65
N ALA A 293 -16.74 -4.59 5.52
CA ALA A 293 -18.12 -5.05 5.67
C ALA A 293 -19.07 -4.05 5.00
N THR A 294 -19.89 -4.53 4.08
CA THR A 294 -20.79 -3.71 3.25
C THR A 294 -22.24 -3.84 3.67
N PRO A 295 -23.10 -2.85 3.39
CA PRO A 295 -24.54 -2.98 3.57
C PRO A 295 -25.14 -3.96 2.56
N ALA A 296 -26.32 -4.51 2.88
CA ALA A 296 -26.93 -5.59 2.12
C ALA A 296 -27.33 -5.21 0.69
N GLN A 297 -27.63 -3.93 0.44
CA GLN A 297 -28.09 -3.42 -0.85
C GLN A 297 -27.00 -2.56 -1.46
N SER A 298 -25.97 -3.24 -1.95
CA SER A 298 -24.80 -2.63 -2.55
C SER A 298 -24.62 -3.10 -3.98
N ARG A 299 -24.29 -2.18 -4.89
CA ARG A 299 -23.78 -2.55 -6.22
C ARG A 299 -22.27 -2.59 -6.19
N PHE A 300 -21.72 -3.67 -6.72
CA PHE A 300 -20.30 -3.83 -6.89
C PHE A 300 -19.95 -3.70 -8.36
N THR A 301 -18.81 -3.08 -8.64
CA THR A 301 -18.24 -3.00 -9.97
C THR A 301 -16.77 -3.37 -9.93
N VAL A 302 -16.35 -4.27 -10.79
CA VAL A 302 -14.94 -4.43 -11.16
C VAL A 302 -14.72 -3.73 -12.49
N LEU A 303 -13.76 -2.82 -12.53
CA LEU A 303 -13.34 -2.14 -13.73
C LEU A 303 -11.85 -2.37 -13.97
N LEU A 304 -11.52 -2.97 -15.11
CA LEU A 304 -10.17 -3.12 -15.60
C LEU A 304 -10.05 -2.26 -16.86
N LYS A 305 -9.12 -1.31 -16.88
CA LYS A 305 -8.90 -0.42 -18.03
C LYS A 305 -7.42 -0.15 -18.27
N ALA A 306 -7.10 0.32 -19.46
CA ALA A 306 -5.80 0.90 -19.75
C ALA A 306 -5.70 2.32 -19.16
N GLU A 307 -4.54 2.67 -18.61
CA GLU A 307 -4.19 4.07 -18.34
C GLU A 307 -3.99 4.84 -19.66
N ALA A 308 -4.09 6.18 -19.62
CA ALA A 308 -4.04 7.02 -20.81
C ALA A 308 -2.81 6.78 -21.71
N ASP A 309 -1.68 6.37 -21.10
CA ASP A 309 -0.42 6.10 -21.79
C ASP A 309 -0.11 4.59 -21.95
N SER A 310 -1.07 3.70 -21.68
CA SER A 310 -0.89 2.26 -21.73
C SER A 310 -1.67 1.64 -22.89
N SER A 311 -1.03 0.72 -23.62
CA SER A 311 -1.70 -0.14 -24.60
C SER A 311 -2.23 -1.44 -23.97
N THR A 312 -2.13 -1.61 -22.65
CA THR A 312 -2.61 -2.81 -21.96
C THR A 312 -3.49 -2.43 -20.78
N LEU A 313 -4.43 -3.32 -20.47
CA LEU A 313 -5.26 -3.26 -19.29
C LEU A 313 -4.38 -3.37 -18.03
N ASN A 314 -4.09 -2.24 -17.39
CA ASN A 314 -3.11 -2.15 -16.32
C ASN A 314 -3.64 -1.47 -15.05
N ARG A 315 -4.87 -0.95 -15.06
CA ARG A 315 -5.51 -0.36 -13.88
C ARG A 315 -6.75 -1.16 -13.50
N PHE A 316 -6.72 -1.71 -12.29
CA PHE A 316 -7.79 -2.47 -11.69
C PHE A 316 -8.50 -1.63 -10.62
N LEU A 317 -9.82 -1.56 -10.70
CA LEU A 317 -10.70 -0.85 -9.77
C LEU A 317 -11.76 -1.82 -9.26
N PHE A 318 -11.91 -1.89 -7.95
CA PHE A 318 -13.05 -2.53 -7.29
C PHE A 318 -13.87 -1.46 -6.60
N ILE A 319 -15.08 -1.23 -7.09
CA ILE A 319 -15.94 -0.10 -6.71
C ILE A 319 -17.20 -0.65 -6.05
N LEU A 320 -17.62 0.04 -5.00
CA LEU A 320 -18.85 -0.17 -4.27
C LEU A 320 -19.73 1.06 -4.47
N THR A 321 -20.95 0.89 -4.98
CA THR A 321 -21.96 1.94 -5.02
C THR A 321 -22.98 1.70 -3.91
N LEU A 322 -23.13 2.71 -3.08
CA LEU A 322 -23.95 2.71 -1.87
C LEU A 322 -25.13 3.66 -2.06
N PRO A 323 -26.36 3.24 -1.73
CA PRO A 323 -27.50 4.14 -1.69
C PRO A 323 -27.41 5.08 -0.47
N ALA A 324 -28.19 6.15 -0.49
CA ALA A 324 -28.25 7.09 0.62
C ALA A 324 -28.84 6.45 1.88
N ALA A 325 -28.36 6.84 3.07
CA ALA A 325 -29.00 6.45 4.32
C ALA A 325 -30.45 6.97 4.38
N GLY A 326 -31.41 6.06 4.57
CA GLY A 326 -32.83 6.37 4.59
C GLY A 326 -33.51 6.40 3.21
N ASP A 327 -32.82 5.96 2.15
CA ASP A 327 -33.43 5.74 0.85
C ASP A 327 -34.58 4.70 0.94
N PRO A 328 -35.82 5.06 0.55
CA PRO A 328 -36.95 4.13 0.59
C PRO A 328 -36.79 2.93 -0.35
N GLU A 329 -35.98 3.05 -1.40
CA GLU A 329 -35.69 1.95 -2.33
C GLU A 329 -34.60 1.01 -1.78
N ALA A 330 -33.85 1.46 -0.77
CA ALA A 330 -32.84 0.68 -0.09
C ALA A 330 -33.08 0.53 1.44
N PRO A 331 -34.14 -0.20 1.86
CA PRO A 331 -34.47 -0.40 3.26
C PRO A 331 -33.38 -1.17 4.01
N GLY A 332 -32.72 -0.50 4.96
CA GLY A 332 -31.74 -1.12 5.84
C GLY A 332 -30.77 -0.12 6.46
N GLU A 333 -29.90 -0.62 7.32
CA GLU A 333 -28.76 0.15 7.82
C GLU A 333 -27.69 0.24 6.72
N GLN A 334 -27.48 1.45 6.20
CA GLN A 334 -26.47 1.76 5.19
C GLN A 334 -25.13 2.04 5.85
N LEU A 335 -24.53 1.00 6.44
CA LEU A 335 -23.27 1.07 7.15
C LEU A 335 -22.19 0.32 6.37
N LEU A 336 -21.15 1.04 5.96
CA LEU A 336 -19.90 0.50 5.47
C LEU A 336 -18.88 0.53 6.60
N THR A 337 -18.34 -0.61 6.99
CA THR A 337 -17.26 -0.69 7.98
C THR A 337 -15.97 -1.08 7.27
N ALA A 338 -14.94 -0.25 7.41
CA ALA A 338 -13.58 -0.58 6.99
C ALA A 338 -12.72 -0.81 8.23
N ALA A 339 -12.06 -1.97 8.31
CA ALA A 339 -11.24 -2.35 9.44
C ALA A 339 -9.85 -2.78 8.98
N SER A 340 -8.81 -2.38 9.72
CA SER A 340 -7.44 -2.81 9.46
C SER A 340 -6.68 -2.99 10.76
N SER A 341 -5.82 -4.00 10.77
CA SER A 341 -4.79 -4.22 11.78
C SER A 341 -3.40 -3.99 11.22
N PHE A 342 -3.30 -3.53 9.98
CA PHE A 342 -2.05 -3.39 9.25
C PHE A 342 -1.79 -1.92 8.98
N ALA A 343 -0.56 -1.48 9.21
CA ALA A 343 -0.11 -0.16 8.79
C ALA A 343 0.87 -0.39 7.64
N TRP A 344 0.53 0.11 6.45
CA TRP A 344 1.45 -0.02 5.33
C TRP A 344 2.62 0.94 5.49
N ALA A 345 3.85 0.44 5.35
CA ALA A 345 5.01 1.29 5.21
C ALA A 345 5.27 1.56 3.72
N GLU A 346 5.34 2.82 3.32
CA GLU A 346 5.94 3.16 2.03
C GLU A 346 7.47 3.24 2.20
N GLU A 347 8.21 2.51 1.36
CA GLU A 347 9.62 2.86 1.15
C GLU A 347 9.68 4.23 0.45
N PRO A 348 10.67 5.07 0.79
CA PRO A 348 10.77 6.40 0.20
C PRO A 348 10.90 6.29 -1.33
N GLY A 349 9.85 6.73 -2.04
CA GLY A 349 10.01 7.25 -3.40
C GLY A 349 10.93 8.47 -3.34
N ALA A 350 11.84 8.62 -4.30
CA ALA A 350 12.82 9.71 -4.34
C ALA A 350 12.15 11.11 -4.21
N GLY A 351 12.08 11.64 -2.99
CA GLY A 351 11.48 12.94 -2.67
C GLY A 351 11.27 13.09 -1.16
N ASP A 352 11.24 14.34 -0.67
CA ASP A 352 11.11 14.71 0.75
C ASP A 352 9.74 14.39 1.39
N ALA A 353 9.01 13.39 0.89
CA ALA A 353 7.74 12.99 1.47
C ALA A 353 7.98 12.27 2.82
N PRO A 354 7.17 12.56 3.87
CA PRO A 354 7.28 11.87 5.15
C PRO A 354 7.02 10.37 4.97
N ILE A 355 7.93 9.56 5.50
CA ILE A 355 7.85 8.09 5.47
C ILE A 355 6.61 7.64 6.25
N GLU A 356 5.63 7.02 5.58
CA GLU A 356 4.53 6.32 6.24
C GLU A 356 5.09 5.07 6.94
N ARG A 357 4.87 4.93 8.25
CA ARG A 357 5.50 3.91 9.11
C ARG A 357 4.52 2.82 9.50
N GLU A 358 5.04 1.60 9.58
CA GLU A 358 4.31 0.47 10.13
C GLU A 358 4.32 0.54 11.68
N LEU A 359 3.16 0.77 12.29
CA LEU A 359 2.90 0.34 13.67
C LEU A 359 2.35 -1.08 13.58
N GLN A 360 3.15 -2.08 13.96
CA GLN A 360 2.77 -3.49 13.86
C GLN A 360 1.69 -3.84 14.89
N ASN A 361 0.60 -4.48 14.44
CA ASN A 361 -0.30 -5.21 15.34
C ASN A 361 0.31 -6.58 15.65
N ASN A 362 0.42 -6.89 16.94
CA ASN A 362 1.00 -8.14 17.44
C ASN A 362 0.04 -9.34 17.41
N SER A 363 -1.08 -9.27 16.69
CA SER A 363 -1.91 -10.45 16.44
C SER A 363 -1.09 -11.48 15.65
N ASP A 364 -0.93 -12.70 16.20
CA ASP A 364 -0.36 -13.84 15.50
C ASP A 364 -1.01 -13.91 14.11
N PRO A 365 -0.25 -13.91 13.00
CA PRO A 365 -0.81 -14.01 11.66
C PRO A 365 -1.63 -15.29 11.44
N ASN A 366 -1.53 -16.27 12.35
CA ASN A 366 -2.33 -17.49 12.39
C ASN A 366 -3.45 -17.49 13.45
N ALA A 367 -3.62 -16.44 14.25
CA ALA A 367 -4.75 -16.35 15.16
C ALA A 367 -6.03 -16.15 14.34
N GLU A 368 -6.96 -17.10 14.48
CA GLU A 368 -8.29 -17.02 13.86
C GLU A 368 -8.98 -15.71 14.28
N ALA A 369 -9.73 -15.16 13.31
CA ALA A 369 -10.33 -13.84 13.33
C ALA A 369 -11.21 -13.57 14.56
N GLU A 370 -10.66 -12.95 15.60
CA GLU A 370 -11.44 -12.37 16.72
C GLU A 370 -10.70 -11.25 17.49
N ALA A 371 -9.58 -10.72 16.97
CA ALA A 371 -8.93 -9.56 17.57
C ALA A 371 -9.62 -8.26 17.09
N ASP A 372 -10.06 -7.40 18.02
CA ASP A 372 -10.53 -6.05 17.73
C ASP A 372 -9.49 -5.33 16.84
N PRO A 373 -9.84 -4.91 15.62
CA PRO A 373 -8.89 -4.35 14.66
C PRO A 373 -8.27 -3.05 15.22
N LEU A 374 -7.02 -2.77 14.81
CA LEU A 374 -6.32 -1.57 15.27
C LEU A 374 -7.08 -0.29 14.86
N PHE A 375 -7.63 -0.30 13.64
CA PHE A 375 -8.46 0.73 13.06
C PHE A 375 -9.78 0.12 12.63
N LYS A 376 -10.88 0.78 12.99
CA LYS A 376 -12.18 0.54 12.42
C LYS A 376 -12.78 1.90 12.07
N VAL A 377 -13.30 2.06 10.87
CA VAL A 377 -13.96 3.28 10.44
C VAL A 377 -15.30 2.92 9.86
N ASP A 378 -16.34 3.46 10.48
CA ASP A 378 -17.72 3.31 10.06
C ASP A 378 -18.13 4.51 9.20
N PHE A 379 -18.56 4.24 7.96
CA PHE A 379 -18.99 5.22 6.97
C PHE A 379 -20.48 5.05 6.70
N ILE A 380 -21.23 6.15 6.81
CA ILE A 380 -22.67 6.20 6.51
C ILE A 380 -22.87 7.24 5.39
N PRO A 381 -23.33 6.84 4.20
CA PRO A 381 -23.51 7.73 3.07
C PRO A 381 -24.75 8.64 3.27
N THR A 382 -24.60 9.95 3.06
CA THR A 382 -25.72 10.92 3.14
C THR A 382 -26.49 11.04 1.82
N ARG A 383 -25.89 10.57 0.72
CA ARG A 383 -26.45 10.47 -0.63
C ARG A 383 -25.90 9.23 -1.34
N GLU A 384 -26.40 8.90 -2.53
CA GLU A 384 -25.77 7.86 -3.34
C GLU A 384 -24.32 8.21 -3.66
N VAL A 385 -23.42 7.27 -3.43
CA VAL A 385 -21.97 7.43 -3.62
C VAL A 385 -21.38 6.16 -4.22
N SER A 386 -20.39 6.33 -5.10
CA SER A 386 -19.56 5.23 -5.58
C SER A 386 -18.14 5.40 -5.05
N LEU A 387 -17.63 4.34 -4.44
CA LEU A 387 -16.39 4.31 -3.68
C LEU A 387 -15.50 3.20 -4.23
N ALA A 388 -14.33 3.54 -4.74
CA ALA A 388 -13.29 2.57 -5.06
C ALA A 388 -12.75 1.97 -3.75
N LEU A 389 -13.17 0.74 -3.45
CA LEU A 389 -12.63 -0.07 -2.37
C LEU A 389 -11.19 -0.50 -2.66
N LEU A 390 -10.79 -0.61 -3.93
CA LEU A 390 -9.42 -0.89 -4.35
C LEU A 390 -9.13 -0.18 -5.68
N ASP A 391 -8.05 0.58 -5.76
CA ASP A 391 -7.48 1.17 -6.98
C ASP A 391 -6.03 0.75 -7.09
N TRP A 392 -5.73 -0.09 -8.07
CA TRP A 392 -4.41 -0.69 -8.21
C TRP A 392 -3.91 -0.61 -9.66
N THR A 393 -2.72 -0.04 -9.83
CA THR A 393 -2.01 -0.08 -11.11
C THR A 393 -1.05 -1.27 -11.14
N LEU A 394 -1.43 -2.31 -11.88
CA LEU A 394 -0.75 -3.62 -11.93
C LEU A 394 0.70 -3.55 -12.46
N THR A 395 1.07 -2.45 -13.12
CA THR A 395 2.37 -2.25 -13.77
C THR A 395 3.33 -1.36 -12.97
N ARG A 396 2.86 -0.70 -11.90
CA ARG A 396 3.69 0.15 -11.06
C ARG A 396 3.97 -0.52 -9.72
N PRO A 397 5.23 -0.61 -9.27
CA PRO A 397 5.53 -1.00 -7.91
C PRO A 397 4.99 0.09 -6.98
N GLY A 398 3.98 -0.24 -6.18
CA GLY A 398 3.29 0.68 -5.30
C GLY A 398 2.12 0.00 -4.61
N LEU A 399 1.71 0.56 -3.48
CA LEU A 399 0.55 0.08 -2.75
C LEU A 399 -0.75 0.42 -3.50
N PRO A 400 -1.79 -0.41 -3.39
CA PRO A 400 -3.10 -0.02 -3.84
C PRO A 400 -3.63 1.15 -3.00
N ALA A 401 -4.44 2.02 -3.62
CA ALA A 401 -5.20 3.02 -2.91
C ALA A 401 -6.60 2.48 -2.57
N PHE A 402 -7.13 2.89 -1.43
CA PHE A 402 -8.41 2.47 -0.89
C PHE A 402 -9.33 3.68 -0.72
N LEU A 403 -10.64 3.41 -0.62
CA LEU A 403 -11.68 4.37 -0.26
C LEU A 403 -11.65 5.70 -1.05
N ARG A 404 -11.32 5.64 -2.35
CA ARG A 404 -11.36 6.83 -3.23
C ARG A 404 -12.76 7.01 -3.82
N GLN A 405 -13.29 8.22 -3.76
CA GLN A 405 -14.64 8.50 -4.23
C GLN A 405 -14.67 8.78 -5.73
N VAL A 406 -15.62 8.16 -6.45
CA VAL A 406 -15.90 8.46 -7.86
C VAL A 406 -16.63 9.79 -7.95
N GLU A 407 -16.09 10.71 -8.74
CA GLU A 407 -16.74 12.00 -8.95
C GLU A 407 -18.04 11.83 -9.75
N GLY A 408 -19.17 12.24 -9.16
CA GLY A 408 -20.49 12.16 -9.81
C GLY A 408 -21.18 10.80 -9.68
N GLY A 409 -20.56 9.83 -9.01
CA GLY A 409 -21.09 8.47 -8.88
C GLY A 409 -20.82 7.61 -10.12
N LEU A 410 -21.05 6.31 -10.00
CA LEU A 410 -20.92 5.33 -11.07
C LEU A 410 -22.32 4.80 -11.42
N PRO A 411 -22.92 5.19 -12.55
CA PRO A 411 -24.27 4.77 -12.91
C PRO A 411 -24.33 3.28 -13.25
N ALA A 412 -25.46 2.63 -12.99
CA ALA A 412 -25.66 1.20 -13.27
C ALA A 412 -25.54 0.90 -14.78
N LEU A 413 -25.05 -0.29 -15.13
CA LEU A 413 -25.23 -0.82 -16.48
C LEU A 413 -26.64 -1.40 -16.63
N ASP A 414 -27.59 -0.56 -17.05
CA ASP A 414 -28.99 -0.95 -17.22
C ASP A 414 -29.29 -1.33 -18.68
N PHE A 415 -29.85 -2.52 -18.86
CA PHE A 415 -30.24 -3.03 -20.17
C PHE A 415 -31.55 -2.44 -20.70
N ASP A 416 -32.26 -1.69 -19.86
CA ASP A 416 -33.48 -1.00 -20.21
C ASP A 416 -33.24 0.51 -20.45
N ASP A 417 -32.00 1.00 -20.21
CA ASP A 417 -31.50 2.33 -20.57
C ASP A 417 -30.21 2.21 -21.40
N GLU A 418 -30.32 2.34 -22.72
CA GLU A 418 -29.17 2.23 -23.64
C GLU A 418 -28.07 3.27 -23.37
N ASP A 419 -28.44 4.47 -22.91
CA ASP A 419 -27.46 5.53 -22.63
C ASP A 419 -26.58 5.14 -21.44
N SER A 420 -27.13 4.43 -20.45
CA SER A 420 -26.36 3.86 -19.33
C SER A 420 -25.27 2.89 -19.80
N LEU A 421 -25.55 2.10 -20.84
CA LEU A 421 -24.58 1.15 -21.42
C LEU A 421 -23.53 1.86 -22.28
N ARG A 422 -23.88 3.00 -22.89
CA ARG A 422 -22.97 3.80 -23.73
C ARG A 422 -21.98 4.61 -22.90
N GLN A 423 -22.32 4.99 -21.67
CA GLN A 423 -21.41 5.74 -20.82
C GLN A 423 -20.08 5.00 -20.62
N GLY A 424 -18.99 5.72 -20.92
CA GLY A 424 -17.64 5.19 -20.84
C GLY A 424 -17.20 4.88 -19.42
N ALA A 425 -16.03 4.23 -19.30
CA ALA A 425 -15.38 3.93 -18.02
C ALA A 425 -14.43 5.06 -17.56
N GLU A 426 -14.65 6.28 -18.05
CA GLU A 426 -13.92 7.45 -17.56
C GLU A 426 -14.44 7.79 -16.17
N LEU A 427 -13.55 7.59 -15.19
CA LEU A 427 -13.82 7.85 -13.79
C LEU A 427 -12.75 8.79 -13.30
N ALA A 428 -13.18 9.95 -12.82
CA ALA A 428 -12.38 10.78 -11.95
C ALA A 428 -12.53 10.22 -10.54
N LEU A 429 -11.41 9.91 -9.90
CA LEU A 429 -11.35 9.50 -8.51
C LEU A 429 -10.74 10.63 -7.69
N GLY A 430 -11.42 11.03 -6.63
CA GLY A 430 -10.94 11.99 -5.66
C GLY A 430 -10.98 11.42 -4.25
N SER A 431 -10.54 12.23 -3.28
CA SER A 431 -10.72 11.91 -1.86
C SER A 431 -12.18 11.97 -1.45
N LEU A 432 -12.49 11.39 -0.30
CA LEU A 432 -13.84 11.43 0.29
C LEU A 432 -14.32 12.87 0.47
N ARG A 433 -15.56 13.15 0.05
CA ARG A 433 -16.17 14.47 0.23
C ARG A 433 -16.91 14.52 1.56
N ALA A 434 -16.54 15.43 2.46
CA ALA A 434 -17.10 15.48 3.81
C ALA A 434 -18.64 15.55 3.85
N ASP A 435 -19.27 16.25 2.91
CA ASP A 435 -20.74 16.38 2.85
C ASP A 435 -21.46 15.07 2.47
N ASP A 436 -20.73 14.08 1.94
CA ASP A 436 -21.28 12.83 1.42
C ASP A 436 -21.31 11.72 2.46
N TRP A 437 -20.65 11.93 3.61
CA TRP A 437 -20.40 10.90 4.60
C TRP A 437 -20.60 11.42 6.01
N GLN A 438 -21.27 10.61 6.83
CA GLN A 438 -21.07 10.62 8.27
C GLN A 438 -20.05 9.54 8.61
N VAL A 439 -18.96 9.92 9.30
CA VAL A 439 -17.84 9.02 9.58
C VAL A 439 -17.62 8.91 11.09
N ASN A 440 -17.58 7.68 11.58
CA ASN A 440 -17.33 7.36 12.99
C ASN A 440 -16.11 6.43 13.06
N PRO A 441 -14.90 6.96 13.29
CA PRO A 441 -13.75 6.10 13.49
C PRO A 441 -13.68 5.59 14.93
N ASP A 442 -13.18 4.38 15.06
CA ASP A 442 -12.98 3.64 16.29
C ASP A 442 -11.55 3.07 16.24
N PHE A 443 -10.73 3.47 17.20
CA PHE A 443 -9.32 3.13 17.27
C PHE A 443 -9.12 2.23 18.48
N ASN A 444 -8.63 1.01 18.26
CA ASN A 444 -8.28 0.13 19.37
C ASN A 444 -6.94 0.54 19.97
N THR A 445 -6.97 1.58 20.80
CA THR A 445 -5.80 2.16 21.45
C THR A 445 -5.06 1.16 22.35
N SER A 446 -5.78 0.14 22.84
CA SER A 446 -5.23 -0.89 23.71
C SER A 446 -4.40 -1.94 22.96
N ALA A 447 -4.57 -2.05 21.64
CA ALA A 447 -3.81 -2.97 20.78
C ALA A 447 -2.48 -2.38 20.28
N PHE A 448 -2.26 -1.07 20.43
CA PHE A 448 -0.98 -0.45 20.09
C PHE A 448 0.12 -0.84 21.08
N ASP A 449 1.17 -1.47 20.57
CA ASP A 449 2.33 -1.82 21.38
C ASP A 449 3.62 -1.73 20.56
N PHE A 450 4.69 -1.25 21.19
CA PHE A 450 6.01 -1.17 20.55
C PHE A 450 6.76 -2.48 20.78
N PRO A 451 7.11 -3.24 19.72
CA PRO A 451 7.56 -4.62 19.84
C PRO A 451 8.89 -4.80 20.61
N PHE A 452 9.76 -3.78 20.64
CA PHE A 452 11.12 -3.89 21.17
C PHE A 452 11.24 -3.68 22.70
N LEU A 453 10.16 -3.34 23.40
CA LEU A 453 10.15 -3.26 24.87
C LEU A 453 9.15 -4.23 25.52
N ARG A 454 8.65 -5.20 24.75
CA ARG A 454 7.90 -6.35 25.26
C ARG A 454 8.85 -7.34 25.92
N ASN A 455 9.19 -7.06 27.16
CA ASN A 455 9.69 -8.11 28.03
C ASN A 455 8.73 -8.22 29.20
N ASP A 456 7.74 -9.11 29.06
CA ASP A 456 6.66 -9.41 30.02
C ASP A 456 7.19 -9.82 31.41
N GLN A 457 8.50 -10.00 31.53
CA GLN A 457 9.26 -10.39 32.71
C GLN A 457 10.16 -9.28 33.28
N ARG A 458 10.14 -8.03 32.77
CA ARG A 458 11.06 -6.97 33.21
C ARG A 458 10.38 -5.65 33.57
N ASP A 459 11.06 -4.87 34.42
CA ASP A 459 10.69 -3.53 34.90
C ASP A 459 10.69 -2.44 33.78
N GLN A 460 10.68 -2.79 32.50
CA GLN A 460 10.77 -1.84 31.37
C GLN A 460 9.57 -2.07 30.43
N ARG A 461 8.68 -1.07 30.30
CA ARG A 461 7.47 -1.16 29.46
C ARG A 461 7.12 0.20 28.88
N ILE A 462 6.75 0.24 27.60
CA ILE A 462 6.04 1.39 27.01
C ILE A 462 4.54 1.07 26.98
N GLN A 463 3.73 2.02 27.41
CA GLN A 463 2.29 2.00 27.26
C GLN A 463 1.89 3.19 26.38
N LEU A 464 1.04 2.96 25.40
CA LEU A 464 0.47 4.02 24.57
C LEU A 464 -0.97 4.27 25.00
N ASN A 465 -1.31 5.53 25.25
CA ASN A 465 -2.66 6.00 25.48
C ASN A 465 -2.99 6.98 24.36
N LEU A 466 -3.82 6.57 23.40
CA LEU A 466 -4.26 7.49 22.36
C LEU A 466 -5.44 8.32 22.87
N GLY A 467 -5.43 9.62 22.56
CA GLY A 467 -6.54 10.51 22.81
C GLY A 467 -7.72 10.23 21.87
N SER A 468 -8.77 11.03 22.00
CA SER A 468 -9.92 10.93 21.09
C SER A 468 -9.55 11.48 19.70
N PRO A 469 -9.89 10.76 18.62
CA PRO A 469 -9.59 11.19 17.26
C PRO A 469 -10.29 12.50 16.90
N GLN A 470 -9.61 13.41 16.19
CA GLN A 470 -10.27 14.51 15.48
C GLN A 470 -10.31 14.18 13.98
N VAL A 471 -11.51 14.04 13.43
CA VAL A 471 -11.71 13.61 12.04
C VAL A 471 -11.85 14.82 11.13
N LEU A 472 -10.92 14.97 10.19
CA LEU A 472 -10.98 15.98 9.13
C LEU A 472 -11.00 15.30 7.77
N LEU A 473 -12.18 14.92 7.27
CA LEU A 473 -12.35 14.17 6.01
C LEU A 473 -11.79 14.86 4.76
N ALA A 474 -11.56 16.18 4.81
CA ALA A 474 -11.08 16.94 3.66
C ALA A 474 -9.58 16.71 3.32
N GLU A 475 -8.79 16.13 4.24
CA GLU A 475 -7.32 16.15 4.14
C GLU A 475 -6.66 14.77 3.95
N THR A 476 -7.43 13.74 3.53
CA THR A 476 -7.02 12.31 3.47
C THR A 476 -6.47 11.70 4.77
N ARG A 477 -6.30 12.52 5.81
CA ARG A 477 -5.61 12.21 7.06
C ARG A 477 -6.50 12.53 8.27
N ILE A 478 -6.49 11.63 9.24
CA ILE A 478 -7.05 11.82 10.58
C ILE A 478 -5.89 12.09 11.53
N GLY A 479 -5.87 13.30 12.11
CA GLY A 479 -4.95 13.62 13.19
C GLY A 479 -5.45 13.05 14.51
N LEU A 480 -4.58 12.34 15.21
CA LEU A 480 -4.83 11.73 16.52
C LEU A 480 -3.77 12.24 17.48
N GLU A 481 -4.19 12.95 18.52
CA GLU A 481 -3.27 13.24 19.63
C GLU A 481 -3.00 11.92 20.38
N ALA A 482 -1.74 11.56 20.53
CA ALA A 482 -1.30 10.37 21.23
C ALA A 482 -0.42 10.73 22.42
N ALA A 483 -0.60 10.02 23.53
CA ALA A 483 0.29 10.08 24.68
C ALA A 483 1.03 8.74 24.86
N ALA A 484 2.36 8.75 24.85
CA ALA A 484 3.15 7.60 25.28
C ALA A 484 3.54 7.76 26.75
N GLN A 485 3.39 6.69 27.51
CA GLN A 485 3.96 6.55 28.84
C GLN A 485 5.07 5.51 28.80
N VAL A 486 6.29 5.93 29.09
CA VAL A 486 7.47 5.06 29.13
C VAL A 486 7.84 4.80 30.57
N ARG A 487 7.84 3.53 30.97
CA ARG A 487 8.27 3.07 32.29
C ARG A 487 9.61 2.36 32.18
N ILE A 488 10.61 2.83 32.93
CA ILE A 488 11.95 2.22 33.02
C ILE A 488 12.29 2.08 34.52
N GLY A 489 12.14 0.88 35.10
CA GLY A 489 12.24 0.73 36.55
C GLY A 489 11.07 1.42 37.26
N SER A 490 11.40 2.32 38.19
CA SER A 490 10.43 3.25 38.81
C SER A 490 10.32 4.58 38.06
N LEU A 491 11.11 4.83 37.01
CA LEU A 491 11.02 6.03 36.19
C LEU A 491 9.75 5.99 35.36
N LEU A 492 8.98 7.09 35.38
CA LEU A 492 7.76 7.27 34.59
C LEU A 492 7.90 8.55 33.76
N LEU A 493 8.00 8.41 32.45
CA LEU A 493 8.09 9.52 31.52
C LEU A 493 6.87 9.53 30.60
N ASN A 494 6.43 10.72 30.21
CA ASN A 494 5.29 10.89 29.32
C ASN A 494 5.73 11.66 28.06
N SER A 495 5.15 11.33 26.92
CA SER A 495 5.31 12.06 25.66
C SER A 495 3.94 12.31 25.07
N GLN A 496 3.78 13.43 24.38
CA GLN A 496 2.62 13.70 23.53
C GLN A 496 3.11 13.92 22.11
N PHE A 497 2.42 13.35 21.14
CA PHE A 497 2.75 13.45 19.72
C PHE A 497 1.51 13.22 18.87
N ASP A 498 1.53 13.73 17.65
CA ASP A 498 0.45 13.53 16.70
C ASP A 498 0.71 12.29 15.83
N ILE A 499 -0.33 11.48 15.70
CA ILE A 499 -0.41 10.37 14.77
C ILE A 499 -1.35 10.79 13.63
N ASN A 500 -0.87 10.72 12.40
CA ASN A 500 -1.65 10.99 11.22
C ASN A 500 -1.99 9.66 10.54
N PHE A 501 -3.26 9.27 10.60
CA PHE A 501 -3.78 8.09 9.92
C PHE A 501 -4.31 8.47 8.54
N ASN A 502 -3.81 7.84 7.48
CA ASN A 502 -4.25 8.03 6.11
C ASN A 502 -5.26 6.94 5.74
N TRP A 503 -6.54 7.26 5.52
CA TRP A 503 -7.55 6.23 5.19
C TRP A 503 -7.49 5.74 3.73
N GLU A 504 -6.77 6.43 2.84
CA GLU A 504 -6.57 5.95 1.47
C GLU A 504 -5.47 4.89 1.40
N THR A 505 -4.51 4.90 2.33
CA THR A 505 -3.44 3.89 2.41
C THR A 505 -3.55 3.00 3.64
N PHE A 506 -4.41 3.33 4.61
CA PHE A 506 -4.45 2.74 5.96
C PHE A 506 -3.10 2.83 6.69
N ALA A 507 -2.25 3.78 6.29
CA ALA A 507 -0.95 3.97 6.88
C ALA A 507 -0.97 5.00 8.00
N ILE A 508 0.08 4.97 8.81
CA ILE A 508 0.27 5.88 9.93
C ILE A 508 1.56 6.64 9.71
N THR A 509 1.51 7.94 9.93
CA THR A 509 2.70 8.78 10.06
C THR A 509 2.74 9.37 11.44
N ILE A 510 3.91 9.35 12.06
CA ILE A 510 4.19 10.08 13.28
C ILE A 510 5.27 11.10 12.93
N ASP A 511 5.15 12.33 13.40
CA ASP A 511 6.30 13.24 13.35
C ASP A 511 7.24 12.94 14.51
N HIS A 512 8.42 12.44 14.15
CA HIS A 512 9.46 12.00 15.08
C HIS A 512 10.83 12.11 14.40
N GLY A 513 11.01 13.10 13.51
CA GLY A 513 12.31 13.34 12.86
C GLY A 513 13.44 13.49 13.88
N GLU A 514 13.13 14.12 15.02
CA GLU A 514 14.02 14.28 16.19
C GLU A 514 13.84 13.19 17.28
N GLY A 515 12.92 12.25 17.07
CA GLY A 515 12.43 11.32 18.09
C GLY A 515 11.33 11.93 18.97
N LEU A 516 10.68 11.07 19.76
CA LEU A 516 9.60 11.46 20.67
C LEU A 516 10.19 11.88 22.02
N ARG A 517 9.94 13.14 22.42
CA ARG A 517 10.49 13.72 23.66
C ARG A 517 9.81 13.10 24.88
N LEU A 518 10.58 12.49 25.78
CA LEU A 518 10.07 11.90 27.03
C LEU A 518 10.22 12.90 28.18
N LEU A 519 9.09 13.43 28.63
CA LEU A 519 8.97 14.55 29.56
C LEU A 519 8.47 14.14 30.95
N SER A 520 8.84 14.92 31.96
CA SER A 520 8.31 14.81 33.32
C SER A 520 8.07 16.21 33.93
N ALA A 521 7.38 16.26 35.09
CA ALA A 521 7.24 17.50 35.87
C ALA A 521 8.48 17.81 36.74
N GLU A 522 9.34 16.83 36.97
CA GLU A 522 10.47 16.93 37.89
C GLU A 522 11.78 17.12 37.11
N GLU A 523 12.57 18.13 37.49
CA GLU A 523 13.89 18.38 36.90
C GLU A 523 14.86 17.25 37.24
N ASP A 524 14.85 16.79 38.49
CA ASP A 524 15.76 15.78 39.04
C ASP A 524 14.94 14.56 39.49
N ILE A 525 15.18 13.40 38.88
CA ILE A 525 14.52 12.14 39.22
C ILE A 525 15.56 11.13 39.70
N ILE A 526 15.32 10.54 40.87
CA ILE A 526 16.12 9.44 41.43
C ILE A 526 15.20 8.23 41.59
N PRO A 527 15.32 7.17 40.77
CA PRO A 527 14.50 5.97 40.89
C PRO A 527 14.71 5.28 42.25
N ASP A 528 13.62 4.82 42.88
CA ASP A 528 13.65 4.08 44.15
C ASP A 528 14.52 2.80 44.16
N LYS A 529 14.72 2.17 42.99
CA LYS A 529 15.48 0.93 42.85
C LYS A 529 16.84 1.18 42.21
N GLN A 530 17.87 0.50 42.72
CA GLN A 530 19.16 0.41 42.05
C GLN A 530 19.09 -0.52 40.84
N TYR A 531 19.84 -0.19 39.80
CA TYR A 531 20.02 -1.03 38.62
C TYR A 531 21.51 -1.32 38.44
N LEU A 532 21.87 -2.60 38.26
CA LEU A 532 23.26 -3.07 38.19
C LEU A 532 24.11 -2.71 39.45
N GLY A 533 23.47 -2.57 40.61
CA GLY A 533 24.12 -2.14 41.86
C GLY A 533 24.47 -0.66 41.91
N LEU A 534 23.88 0.14 41.01
CA LEU A 534 24.14 1.57 40.87
C LEU A 534 22.86 2.37 41.10
N THR A 535 23.01 3.56 41.68
CA THR A 535 21.91 4.50 41.89
C THR A 535 21.91 5.48 40.73
N TRP A 536 20.78 5.61 40.03
CA TRP A 536 20.68 6.46 38.85
C TRP A 536 20.03 7.79 39.21
N ARG A 537 20.49 8.87 38.60
CA ARG A 537 19.88 10.19 38.71
C ARG A 537 19.74 10.79 37.32
N PHE A 538 18.51 11.14 36.97
CA PHE A 538 18.17 11.77 35.70
C PHE A 538 17.90 13.24 35.95
N LYS A 539 18.66 14.11 35.28
CA LYS A 539 18.47 15.54 35.31
C LYS A 539 18.02 16.02 33.94
N GLY A 540 16.77 16.43 33.82
CA GLY A 540 16.17 16.84 32.57
C GLY A 540 16.50 18.30 32.22
N ALA A 541 16.58 18.59 30.92
CA ALA A 541 16.65 19.96 30.43
C ALA A 541 15.24 20.58 30.38
N PRO A 542 15.08 21.91 30.53
CA PRO A 542 13.85 22.60 30.17
C PRO A 542 13.30 22.13 28.82
N ALA A 543 12.07 21.61 28.80
CA ALA A 543 11.40 21.28 27.55
C ALA A 543 10.85 22.57 26.92
N LEU A 544 11.23 22.83 25.67
CA LEU A 544 10.80 24.00 24.91
C LEU A 544 10.02 23.56 23.67
N ASP A 545 9.02 24.33 23.25
CA ASP A 545 8.34 24.17 21.97
C ASP A 545 9.18 24.73 20.81
N ASP A 546 8.63 24.71 19.59
CA ASP A 546 9.33 25.15 18.38
C ASP A 546 9.59 26.66 18.35
N ASP A 547 8.83 27.44 19.10
CA ASP A 547 9.02 28.88 19.29
C ASP A 547 10.03 29.20 20.41
N GLY A 548 10.50 28.17 21.12
CA GLY A 548 11.46 28.28 22.22
C GLY A 548 10.80 28.61 23.57
N GLU A 549 9.48 28.52 23.67
CA GLU A 549 8.72 28.74 24.90
C GLU A 549 8.64 27.46 25.74
N PRO A 550 8.56 27.55 27.08
CA PRO A 550 8.49 26.38 27.93
C PRO A 550 7.23 25.55 27.69
N ILE A 551 7.39 24.24 27.48
CA ILE A 551 6.27 23.30 27.45
C ILE A 551 5.72 23.15 28.87
N LEU A 552 4.44 23.46 29.05
CA LEU A 552 3.76 23.40 30.34
C LEU A 552 2.88 22.14 30.46
N GLY A 553 2.81 21.56 31.65
CA GLY A 553 1.86 20.51 31.99
C GLY A 553 0.43 21.04 32.17
N PRO A 554 -0.56 20.14 32.32
CA PRO A 554 -1.95 20.51 32.59
C PRO A 554 -2.16 21.36 33.86
N ASP A 555 -1.21 21.28 34.79
CA ASP A 555 -1.16 22.06 36.03
C ASP A 555 -0.43 23.40 35.89
N GLY A 556 0.04 23.74 34.68
CA GLY A 556 0.81 24.94 34.39
C GLY A 556 2.28 24.85 34.81
N SER A 557 2.76 23.69 35.27
CA SER A 557 4.16 23.50 35.64
C SER A 557 5.06 23.28 34.42
N GLN A 558 6.30 23.75 34.49
CA GLN A 558 7.30 23.52 33.44
C GLN A 558 7.65 22.02 33.33
N ARG A 559 7.71 21.52 32.10
CA ARG A 559 8.17 20.15 31.81
C ARG A 559 9.67 20.09 31.55
N TYR A 560 10.25 18.94 31.86
CA TYR A 560 11.67 18.66 31.66
C TYR A 560 11.85 17.47 30.72
N HIS A 561 12.74 17.61 29.74
CA HIS A 561 13.09 16.60 28.75
C HIS A 561 14.29 15.79 29.25
N HIS A 562 14.06 14.50 29.54
CA HIS A 562 15.07 13.61 30.13
C HIS A 562 15.67 12.66 29.10
N LEU A 563 14.81 12.03 28.31
CA LEU A 563 15.16 10.99 27.34
C LEU A 563 14.39 11.23 26.03
N THR A 564 14.89 10.68 24.95
CA THR A 564 14.24 10.72 23.63
C THR A 564 14.02 9.30 23.14
N LEU A 565 12.79 8.98 22.75
CA LEU A 565 12.48 7.74 22.05
C LEU A 565 12.74 7.95 20.56
N VAL A 566 13.86 7.43 20.07
CA VAL A 566 14.19 7.41 18.65
C VAL A 566 13.42 6.28 18.00
N THR A 567 12.74 6.59 16.90
CA THR A 567 11.98 5.61 16.12
C THR A 567 12.44 5.56 14.65
N LYS A 568 13.31 6.50 14.25
CA LYS A 568 13.66 6.75 12.85
C LYS A 568 14.34 5.55 12.19
N ASP A 569 13.95 5.28 10.93
CA ASP A 569 14.48 4.20 10.10
C ASP A 569 14.42 2.81 10.77
N TYR A 570 13.36 2.58 11.56
CA TYR A 570 13.17 1.36 12.37
C TYR A 570 14.24 1.15 13.46
N ASN A 571 15.06 2.16 13.74
CA ASN A 571 16.05 2.14 14.80
C ASN A 571 15.43 2.59 16.13
N TYR A 572 14.70 1.68 16.74
CA TYR A 572 13.98 1.92 17.98
C TYR A 572 14.90 1.87 19.20
N GLN A 573 15.13 3.01 19.83
CA GLN A 573 15.98 3.11 21.02
C GLN A 573 15.60 4.31 21.90
N VAL A 574 15.83 4.22 23.21
CA VAL A 574 15.72 5.38 24.12
C VAL A 574 17.11 5.92 24.40
N VAL A 575 17.33 7.20 24.10
CA VAL A 575 18.62 7.88 24.28
C VAL A 575 18.51 9.06 25.23
N GLN A 576 19.65 9.54 25.72
CA GLN A 576 19.72 10.76 26.52
C GLN A 576 19.29 11.98 25.71
N ALA A 577 18.41 12.81 26.28
CA ALA A 577 17.95 14.03 25.63
C ALA A 577 19.07 15.10 25.52
N PRO A 578 19.05 15.94 24.48
CA PRO A 578 19.96 17.08 24.39
C PRO A 578 19.86 17.99 25.63
N GLY A 579 21.01 18.29 26.25
CA GLY A 579 21.08 19.14 27.45
C GLY A 579 20.67 18.45 28.77
N ALA A 580 20.09 17.25 28.72
CA ALA A 580 19.88 16.45 29.92
C ALA A 580 21.21 15.86 30.41
N SER A 581 21.30 15.57 31.70
CA SER A 581 22.45 14.93 32.33
C SER A 581 22.00 13.71 33.10
N ILE A 582 22.74 12.62 32.99
CA ILE A 582 22.47 11.40 33.75
C ILE A 582 23.71 11.11 34.59
N GLU A 583 23.51 10.96 35.89
CA GLU A 583 24.53 10.59 36.85
C GLU A 583 24.24 9.20 37.40
N ILE A 584 25.31 8.43 37.61
CA ILE A 584 25.22 7.10 38.19
C ILE A 584 26.18 7.03 39.39
N ASP A 585 25.64 6.72 40.56
CA ASP A 585 26.38 6.66 41.82
C ASP A 585 26.65 5.22 42.25
N TYR A 586 27.91 4.97 42.61
CA TYR A 586 28.34 3.76 43.30
C TYR A 586 28.57 4.05 44.79
N ASN A 587 27.81 3.36 45.64
CA ASN A 587 27.75 3.59 47.09
C ASN A 587 28.24 2.41 47.94
N ALA A 588 28.59 1.27 47.31
CA ALA A 588 28.93 0.07 48.08
C ALA A 588 30.32 0.13 48.70
N ALA A 589 31.24 0.93 48.17
CA ALA A 589 32.62 1.08 48.68
C ALA A 589 32.91 2.43 49.34
N SER A 590 31.91 3.31 49.47
CA SER A 590 32.10 4.67 49.95
C SER A 590 30.92 5.19 50.77
N GLU A 591 31.22 6.11 51.70
CA GLU A 591 30.21 6.86 52.47
C GLU A 591 29.63 8.00 51.63
N ASP A 592 30.51 8.71 50.90
CA ASP A 592 30.11 9.68 49.86
C ASP A 592 30.03 8.94 48.51
N PRO A 593 29.06 9.23 47.62
CA PRO A 593 28.93 8.54 46.34
C PRO A 593 30.14 8.73 45.42
N ILE A 594 30.61 7.66 44.79
CA ILE A 594 31.48 7.76 43.62
C ILE A 594 30.57 7.94 42.40
N THR A 595 30.48 9.18 41.91
CA THR A 595 29.57 9.50 40.79
C THR A 595 30.27 9.42 39.44
N PHE A 596 29.58 8.79 38.49
CA PHE A 596 29.91 8.76 37.08
C PHE A 596 28.90 9.59 36.28
N ILE A 597 29.39 10.40 35.34
CA ILE A 597 28.58 11.21 34.43
C ILE A 597 28.42 10.42 33.13
N VAL A 598 27.19 10.11 32.77
CA VAL A 598 26.85 9.28 31.61
C VAL A 598 26.92 10.07 30.31
N SER A 599 27.30 9.36 29.26
CA SER A 599 27.36 9.75 27.86
C SER A 599 26.94 8.56 27.00
N ASN A 600 26.42 8.83 25.80
CA ASN A 600 26.05 7.80 24.82
C ASN A 600 25.10 6.72 25.38
N LEU A 601 24.14 7.10 26.23
CA LEU A 601 23.10 6.18 26.68
C LEU A 601 22.23 5.76 25.49
N ALA A 602 22.06 4.45 25.33
CA ALA A 602 21.07 3.83 24.47
C ALA A 602 20.41 2.66 25.21
N ILE A 603 19.08 2.60 25.15
CA ILE A 603 18.28 1.48 25.66
C ILE A 603 17.57 0.87 24.46
N THR A 604 17.86 -0.40 24.20
CA THR A 604 17.38 -1.21 23.08
C THR A 604 16.69 -2.48 23.60
N ASP A 605 16.25 -3.33 22.69
CA ASP A 605 15.73 -4.68 23.00
C ASP A 605 16.79 -5.59 23.65
N THR A 606 18.07 -5.39 23.33
CA THR A 606 19.21 -6.12 23.91
C THR A 606 19.54 -5.66 25.34
N GLY A 607 19.29 -4.38 25.67
CA GLY A 607 19.51 -3.86 27.01
C GLY A 607 19.98 -2.41 27.05
N ILE A 608 20.64 -2.06 28.15
CA ILE A 608 21.26 -0.75 28.36
C ILE A 608 22.70 -0.80 27.88
N THR A 609 23.05 0.13 27.00
CA THR A 609 24.41 0.43 26.58
C THR A 609 24.73 1.87 26.92
N LEU A 610 25.88 2.12 27.56
CA LEU A 610 26.34 3.47 27.88
C LEU A 610 27.84 3.55 28.12
N THR A 611 28.32 4.78 28.15
CA THR A 611 29.65 5.14 28.65
C THR A 611 29.52 6.18 29.74
N ALA A 612 30.26 6.07 30.84
CA ALA A 612 30.27 7.10 31.87
C ALA A 612 31.69 7.40 32.35
N GLU A 613 31.98 8.66 32.65
CA GLU A 613 33.27 9.11 33.19
C GLU A 613 33.13 9.47 34.66
N VAL A 614 34.11 9.10 35.48
CA VAL A 614 34.08 9.46 36.90
C VAL A 614 34.19 10.98 37.09
N SER A 615 33.35 11.54 37.96
CA SER A 615 33.42 12.94 38.32
C SER A 615 34.60 13.24 39.25
N ASP A 616 35.13 14.46 39.23
CA ASP A 616 36.25 14.91 40.10
C ASP A 616 35.83 15.13 41.58
N ARG A 617 34.65 14.63 41.98
CA ARG A 617 34.14 14.76 43.34
C ARG A 617 34.93 13.84 44.28
N PRO A 618 35.58 14.37 45.34
CA PRO A 618 36.23 13.54 46.33
C PRO A 618 35.20 12.73 47.11
N ALA A 619 35.42 11.42 47.26
CA ALA A 619 34.57 10.55 48.04
C ALA A 619 35.35 9.94 49.22
N LYS A 620 34.69 9.85 50.38
CA LYS A 620 35.21 9.12 51.53
C LYS A 620 34.92 7.64 51.35
N LEU A 621 35.98 6.84 51.23
CA LEU A 621 35.89 5.39 51.09
C LEU A 621 35.54 4.74 52.44
N ASN A 622 34.70 3.71 52.42
CA ASN A 622 34.30 3.00 53.64
C ASN A 622 35.53 2.42 54.35
N GLY A 623 35.66 2.64 55.66
CA GLY A 623 36.81 2.18 56.45
C GLY A 623 38.03 3.10 56.41
N LEU A 624 38.00 4.18 55.62
CA LEU A 624 39.05 5.19 55.56
C LEU A 624 38.51 6.54 56.03
N ASP A 625 39.27 7.24 56.88
CA ASP A 625 38.87 8.55 57.42
C ASP A 625 39.22 9.73 56.50
N THR A 626 39.82 9.45 55.34
CA THR A 626 40.27 10.45 54.37
C THR A 626 39.49 10.34 53.05
N ARG A 627 39.39 11.47 52.33
CA ARG A 627 38.70 11.55 51.03
C ARG A 627 39.68 11.34 49.88
N PHE A 628 39.26 10.55 48.90
CA PHE A 628 40.01 10.29 47.67
C PHE A 628 39.31 10.95 46.50
N ARG A 629 40.10 11.58 45.64
CA ARG A 629 39.65 12.18 44.39
C ARG A 629 39.92 11.21 43.25
N PHE A 630 38.90 10.90 42.46
CA PHE A 630 38.98 9.96 41.35
C PHE A 630 39.04 10.71 40.02
N HIS A 631 39.78 10.16 39.05
CA HIS A 631 39.96 10.81 37.76
C HIS A 631 40.29 9.83 36.64
N GLY A 632 39.86 10.16 35.41
CA GLY A 632 40.30 9.49 34.18
C GLY A 632 39.82 8.05 34.01
N SER A 633 38.85 7.61 34.82
CA SER A 633 38.27 6.28 34.73
C SER A 633 36.93 6.31 34.01
N ARG A 634 36.74 5.34 33.12
CA ARG A 634 35.54 5.15 32.31
C ARG A 634 34.83 3.85 32.70
N LEU A 635 33.54 3.96 32.97
CA LEU A 635 32.60 2.84 33.10
C LEU A 635 31.95 2.61 31.73
N GLU A 636 31.93 1.37 31.27
CA GLU A 636 31.25 0.98 30.03
C GLU A 636 30.28 -0.16 30.34
N ILE A 637 29.04 0.00 29.88
CA ILE A 637 28.00 -1.02 29.95
C ILE A 637 27.56 -1.30 28.53
N VAL A 638 27.50 -2.57 28.14
CA VAL A 638 27.05 -3.01 26.82
C VAL A 638 26.00 -4.09 27.03
N ASP A 639 24.77 -3.86 26.56
CA ASP A 639 23.66 -4.82 26.66
C ASP A 639 23.42 -5.36 28.09
N ASN A 640 23.45 -4.46 29.09
CA ASN A 640 23.39 -4.76 30.53
C ASN A 640 24.61 -5.47 31.13
N GLU A 641 25.69 -5.65 30.37
CA GLU A 641 26.96 -6.18 30.87
C GLU A 641 27.93 -5.05 31.20
N ILE A 642 28.40 -5.01 32.45
CA ILE A 642 29.44 -4.05 32.84
C ILE A 642 30.81 -4.60 32.41
N LYS A 643 31.54 -3.83 31.60
CA LYS A 643 32.92 -4.18 31.24
C LYS A 643 33.86 -3.89 32.40
N ASP A 644 34.82 -4.80 32.61
CA ASP A 644 35.82 -4.65 33.66
C ASP A 644 36.60 -3.35 33.49
N PHE A 645 36.76 -2.60 34.58
CA PHE A 645 37.52 -1.36 34.56
C PHE A 645 38.27 -1.12 35.87
N THR A 646 39.21 -0.19 35.83
CA THR A 646 39.97 0.24 37.00
C THR A 646 39.68 1.70 37.30
N LEU A 647 39.24 1.95 38.52
CA LEU A 647 39.02 3.27 39.08
C LEU A 647 40.31 3.77 39.75
N ALA A 648 40.93 4.79 39.17
CA ALA A 648 42.14 5.41 39.71
C ALA A 648 41.77 6.64 40.56
N GLY A 649 42.43 6.81 41.70
CA GLY A 649 42.25 7.99 42.53
C GLY A 649 43.46 8.29 43.40
N SER A 650 43.46 9.47 44.00
CA SER A 650 44.53 9.94 44.87
C SER A 650 43.95 10.64 46.10
N GLY A 651 44.59 10.47 47.25
CA GLY A 651 44.13 11.09 48.49
C GLY A 651 45.16 10.99 49.61
N PRO A 652 45.01 11.78 50.68
CA PRO A 652 45.87 11.67 51.84
C PRO A 652 45.61 10.35 52.58
N LEU A 653 46.66 9.76 53.13
CA LEU A 653 46.53 8.69 54.12
C LEU A 653 46.14 9.28 55.49
N PRO A 654 45.62 8.47 56.44
CA PRO A 654 45.27 8.96 57.77
C PRO A 654 46.47 9.66 58.45
N PRO A 655 46.37 10.97 58.77
CA PRO A 655 47.51 11.76 59.20
C PRO A 655 48.09 11.31 60.54
N ASP A 656 47.24 10.78 61.42
CA ASP A 656 47.64 10.26 62.74
C ASP A 656 48.55 9.03 62.65
N LEU A 657 48.55 8.32 61.52
CA LEU A 657 49.35 7.11 61.32
C LEU A 657 50.63 7.40 60.54
N VAL A 658 50.54 8.21 59.48
CA VAL A 658 51.62 8.34 58.49
C VAL A 658 51.93 9.78 58.06
N GLY A 659 51.42 10.78 58.78
CA GLY A 659 51.65 12.20 58.48
C GLY A 659 50.95 12.68 57.21
N GLU A 660 51.52 13.67 56.52
CA GLU A 660 50.93 14.32 55.32
C GLU A 660 51.11 13.50 54.02
N ALA A 661 51.17 12.18 54.12
CA ALA A 661 51.43 11.31 52.99
C ALA A 661 50.24 11.23 52.03
N ILE A 662 50.51 11.21 50.72
CA ILE A 662 49.50 11.02 49.66
C ILE A 662 49.68 9.62 49.06
N ALA A 663 48.57 8.90 48.87
CA ALA A 663 48.54 7.62 48.18
C ALA A 663 47.76 7.72 46.86
N ASP A 664 48.30 7.10 45.83
CA ASP A 664 47.60 6.80 44.58
C ASP A 664 46.99 5.39 44.71
N ILE A 665 45.69 5.25 44.49
CA ILE A 665 44.94 4.01 44.60
C ILE A 665 44.36 3.59 43.25
N ALA A 666 44.20 2.28 43.08
CA ALA A 666 43.52 1.68 41.94
C ALA A 666 42.54 0.62 42.43
N LEU A 667 41.27 0.77 42.09
CA LEU A 667 40.18 -0.14 42.47
C LEU A 667 39.68 -0.84 41.21
N GLN A 668 39.81 -2.16 41.14
CA GLN A 668 39.34 -2.94 40.00
C GLN A 668 37.90 -3.39 40.24
N PHE A 669 37.05 -3.16 39.24
CA PHE A 669 35.65 -3.54 39.27
C PHE A 669 35.32 -4.53 38.16
N SER A 670 34.39 -5.45 38.45
CA SER A 670 33.76 -6.34 37.48
C SER A 670 32.28 -6.50 37.80
N GLN A 671 31.50 -7.03 36.87
CA GLN A 671 30.15 -7.50 37.20
C GLN A 671 30.22 -8.84 37.94
N ARG A 672 29.49 -8.96 39.06
CA ARG A 672 29.23 -10.24 39.75
C ARG A 672 27.79 -10.27 40.23
N ASP A 673 27.12 -11.39 40.06
CA ASP A 673 25.70 -11.57 40.43
C ASP A 673 24.78 -10.47 39.84
N GLY A 674 25.11 -10.00 38.63
CA GLY A 674 24.39 -8.94 37.93
C GLY A 674 24.67 -7.51 38.40
N ALA A 675 25.56 -7.29 39.37
CA ALA A 675 25.86 -5.97 39.94
C ALA A 675 27.34 -5.59 39.86
N LEU A 676 27.64 -4.28 39.89
CA LEU A 676 29.00 -3.77 39.97
C LEU A 676 29.66 -4.15 41.30
N THR A 677 30.78 -4.86 41.25
CA THR A 677 31.47 -5.39 42.42
C THR A 677 32.95 -5.02 42.42
N LEU A 678 33.45 -4.56 43.56
CA LEU A 678 34.88 -4.36 43.79
C LEU A 678 35.57 -5.73 43.89
N VAL A 679 36.57 -5.98 43.05
CA VAL A 679 37.28 -7.28 42.98
C VAL A 679 38.73 -7.22 43.42
N ALA A 680 39.41 -6.08 43.25
CA ALA A 680 40.78 -5.89 43.72
C ALA A 680 41.03 -4.42 44.08
N GLY A 681 42.00 -4.21 44.98
CA GLY A 681 42.51 -2.90 45.33
C GLY A 681 44.04 -2.90 45.28
N ALA A 682 44.63 -1.81 44.84
CA ALA A 682 46.06 -1.54 44.89
C ALA A 682 46.29 -0.12 45.36
N ALA A 683 47.44 0.12 46.00
CA ALA A 683 47.84 1.44 46.44
C ALA A 683 49.35 1.61 46.32
N ASN A 684 49.77 2.82 45.98
CA ASN A 684 51.16 3.23 45.91
C ASN A 684 51.33 4.55 46.66
N LEU A 685 52.41 4.66 47.42
CA LEU A 685 52.75 5.90 48.11
C LEU A 685 53.34 6.89 47.09
N ARG A 686 52.88 8.15 47.11
CA ARG A 686 53.45 9.20 46.27
C ARG A 686 54.71 9.77 46.95
N GLY A 687 55.86 9.63 46.31
CA GLY A 687 57.15 10.10 46.80
C GLY A 687 58.00 9.01 47.48
N ASN A 688 59.21 9.35 47.89
CA ASN A 688 60.22 8.43 48.44
C ASN A 688 60.73 8.84 49.84
N GLN A 689 60.00 9.72 50.54
CA GLN A 689 60.42 10.26 51.83
C GLN A 689 59.98 9.36 52.99
N LEU A 690 60.84 9.28 54.02
CA LEU A 690 60.50 8.66 55.31
C LEU A 690 59.28 9.37 55.92
N LEU A 691 58.27 8.59 56.31
CA LEU A 691 57.05 9.14 56.87
C LEU A 691 57.24 9.35 58.37
N LYS A 692 57.26 10.62 58.79
CA LYS A 692 57.40 10.99 60.20
C LYS A 692 56.02 11.18 60.81
N CYS A 693 55.63 10.29 61.72
CA CYS A 693 54.39 10.47 62.47
C CYS A 693 54.66 11.37 63.69
N GLN A 694 54.08 12.57 63.69
CA GLN A 694 54.23 13.51 64.79
C GLN A 694 53.44 13.07 66.04
N GLY A 695 52.41 12.23 65.89
CA GLY A 695 51.55 11.76 66.97
C GLY A 695 52.12 10.58 67.78
N THR A 696 52.99 9.75 67.20
CA THR A 696 53.39 8.46 67.82
C THR A 696 54.88 8.34 68.17
N ARG A 697 55.70 9.37 67.93
CA ARG A 697 57.19 9.33 68.09
C ARG A 697 57.89 8.25 67.26
N PHE A 698 57.21 7.65 66.29
CA PHE A 698 57.81 6.71 65.35
C PHE A 698 58.12 7.39 64.01
N GLU A 699 59.29 7.09 63.46
CA GLU A 699 59.61 7.31 62.05
C GLU A 699 59.42 6.00 61.30
N PHE A 700 58.63 6.05 60.22
CA PHE A 700 58.29 4.88 59.41
C PHE A 700 59.06 4.93 58.08
N ALA A 701 59.79 3.86 57.78
CA ALA A 701 60.30 3.56 56.45
C ALA A 701 59.37 2.54 55.81
N ILE A 702 58.52 2.99 54.88
CA ILE A 702 57.54 2.14 54.21
C ILE A 702 58.16 1.57 52.93
N ASP A 703 58.28 0.24 52.89
CA ASP A 703 58.81 -0.50 51.74
C ASP A 703 57.70 -0.83 50.72
N ALA A 704 56.47 -1.05 51.20
CA ALA A 704 55.32 -1.30 50.34
C ALA A 704 54.01 -0.84 50.99
N LEU A 705 53.12 -0.33 50.13
CA LEU A 705 51.74 0.01 50.47
C LEU A 705 50.82 -0.99 49.75
N GLY A 706 49.86 -1.55 50.47
CA GLY A 706 48.80 -2.38 49.89
C GLY A 706 47.43 -1.83 50.26
N LEU A 707 46.43 -2.13 49.44
CA LEU A 707 45.03 -1.82 49.71
C LEU A 707 44.23 -3.10 49.65
N LYS A 708 43.49 -3.39 50.73
CA LYS A 708 42.65 -4.58 50.83
C LYS A 708 41.24 -4.17 51.25
N PHE A 709 40.29 -5.09 51.13
CA PHE A 709 38.92 -4.85 51.53
C PHE A 709 38.27 -6.11 52.11
N VAL A 710 37.23 -5.89 52.92
CA VAL A 710 36.29 -6.92 53.39
C VAL A 710 34.90 -6.55 52.88
N ASN A 711 34.08 -7.53 52.53
CA ASN A 711 32.69 -7.33 52.16
C ASN A 711 31.77 -7.93 53.22
N ASP A 712 31.02 -7.10 53.94
CA ASP A 712 30.02 -7.48 54.96
C ASP A 712 28.60 -7.00 54.59
N GLY A 713 28.36 -6.78 53.29
CA GLY A 713 27.21 -6.04 52.77
C GLY A 713 27.61 -4.67 52.23
N LYS A 714 28.77 -4.15 52.65
CA LYS A 714 29.50 -3.06 52.01
C LYS A 714 30.98 -3.43 51.90
N PHE A 715 31.70 -2.79 50.98
CA PHE A 715 33.15 -2.94 50.87
C PHE A 715 33.83 -1.99 51.85
N HIS A 716 34.46 -2.52 52.88
CA HIS A 716 35.28 -1.75 53.83
C HIS A 716 36.76 -1.90 53.46
N LEU A 717 37.40 -0.79 53.11
CA LEU A 717 38.78 -0.73 52.64
C LEU A 717 39.73 -0.43 53.80
N TYR A 718 40.94 -1.00 53.73
CA TYR A 718 42.00 -0.74 54.68
C TYR A 718 43.37 -0.84 54.01
N PHE A 719 44.30 0.00 54.45
CA PHE A 719 45.68 -0.06 53.99
C PHE A 719 46.48 -1.10 54.77
N THR A 720 47.37 -1.79 54.08
CA THR A 720 48.42 -2.62 54.70
C THR A 720 49.76 -1.97 54.46
N LEU A 721 50.49 -1.69 55.53
CA LEU A 721 51.82 -1.09 55.49
C LEU A 721 52.87 -2.17 55.75
N THR A 722 53.86 -2.27 54.87
CA THR A 722 55.03 -3.11 55.07
C THR A 722 56.26 -2.21 55.14
N GLY A 723 57.08 -2.37 56.17
CA GLY A 723 58.25 -1.52 56.38
C GLY A 723 58.89 -1.71 57.74
N SER A 724 59.69 -0.72 58.14
CA SER A 724 60.28 -0.63 59.48
C SER A 724 59.82 0.62 60.21
N ALA A 725 59.67 0.52 61.53
CA ALA A 725 59.34 1.63 62.41
C ALA A 725 60.49 1.84 63.41
N GLN A 726 61.01 3.06 63.49
CA GLN A 726 62.03 3.45 64.44
C GLN A 726 61.42 4.40 65.47
N PHE A 727 61.44 3.98 66.74
CA PHE A 727 61.07 4.89 67.82
C PHE A 727 62.16 5.96 68.00
N LEU A 728 61.75 7.22 68.09
CA LEU A 728 62.63 8.34 68.39
C LEU A 728 62.46 8.78 69.85
N PRO A 729 63.36 8.36 70.77
CA PRO A 729 63.31 8.79 72.15
C PRO A 729 63.61 10.29 72.28
N LEU A 730 62.91 10.93 73.20
CA LEU A 730 63.23 12.29 73.60
C LEU A 730 64.50 12.31 74.45
N PRO A 731 65.24 13.44 74.52
CA PRO A 731 66.43 13.58 75.38
C PRO A 731 66.18 13.30 76.86
N THR A 732 64.92 13.32 77.30
CA THR A 732 64.47 13.06 78.68
C THR A 732 64.10 11.60 78.95
N ASP A 733 64.08 10.73 77.94
CA ASP A 733 63.66 9.33 78.09
C ASP A 733 64.82 8.48 78.67
N SER A 734 64.52 7.69 79.70
CA SER A 734 65.52 6.83 80.38
C SER A 734 65.79 5.56 79.55
N PRO A 735 67.05 5.20 79.27
CA PRO A 735 67.38 4.02 78.46
C PRO A 735 66.98 2.67 79.10
N ASN A 736 66.58 2.65 80.38
CA ASN A 736 66.24 1.43 81.15
C ASN A 736 64.85 1.48 81.84
N GLY A 737 63.98 2.44 81.50
CA GLY A 737 62.64 2.54 82.10
C GLY A 737 61.59 1.72 81.32
N PRO A 738 60.47 1.29 81.95
CA PRO A 738 59.35 0.74 81.20
C PRO A 738 58.78 1.82 80.29
N TRP A 739 58.69 1.52 78.99
CA TRP A 739 58.15 2.41 77.99
C TRP A 739 56.65 2.63 78.26
N PRO A 740 56.17 3.87 78.38
CA PRO A 740 54.73 4.12 78.41
C PRO A 740 54.17 3.82 77.01
N CYS A 741 53.23 2.87 76.94
CA CYS A 741 52.40 2.65 75.75
C CYS A 741 51.48 3.84 75.51
#